data_AF-A0AAD4IS34-F1
#
_entry.id   AF-A0AAD4IS34-F1
#
_cell.length_a   1.000
_cell.length_b   1.000
_cell.length_c   1.000
_cell.angle_alpha   90.00
_cell.angle_beta   90.00
_cell.angle_gamma   90.00
#
_symmetry.space_group_name_H-M   'P 1'
#
loop_
_entity.id
_entity.type
_entity.pdbx_description
1 polymer ?
#
loop_
_entity_poly.entity_id
_entity_poly.type
_entity_poly.pdbx_seq_one_letter_code
_entity_poly.pdbx_strand_id
1 'polypeptide(L)'
;MEESGISNNVALAITTALDWTSSPDARAAAHSYLETIKAGDTRVLASTSFRLVKRDFSSEIRLHAFKMLQHLVRLRWDELSPVERRHFANLAIDLMSEIANPCEEWALKSQTAALVAEIVRREGLSLWQELWPSIITLSNMGPIQAELVLMMLRWLPEDITVHNEDLEGDRRRMLLRGLSQSLPEIFPLLYTLLERHYGAALMEAGRQQMDVAKQHAAAVIAAINAVNAYAEWAPLSDLAKYGIIYGCGFLLNSLDFRLHACEFFKLIAPRKRPVDDASDFDTAMRNVFEILMNISKEFLSKSSSAVSSESELEFAEYICESLVSLGSTNLQCIVADSTSLSFYLQQMLGFFQHSKLALHYHSLHFWLSLMRDIMSKSKTGSVDDPNIGTGRTENEKKKLLALVTDDICSAILETSFLRMLRKEKLHSEMIPIGGTLELWSDDFDSKIDFSNYRARLLELIRFFASAKPLLAAAKVSERTTAIIKNLMLVPASTKDLAIMESMHLALENVVITIFDGSNEYGKIGHDLQHSLHQILEGLLQQLISLKWTEPTMVEVLGHYLDALGPFLRYYPDAVGSVINKLFELLTSLPVTVKDPSTSTARRARLQICTSFIRIAKAANESLLPHMKGIADTMMYLQTEGVLLRAEQNILGEAFLIMASAAGTQQQQEVLLWLLEPLSKQWTQPEWQEAYLTDPASIVHLCADTRFMWSIFHIVTFFEKALKRSGFKKGSLSLENSSKTTPAGHPMASHLLWMMPPLLRLLRSMHSLWSPPVTQALPGEMKVALVMSDAEKTSLLGEGKHKLPKGSLAFNDGYPFDVSKEAYSEASGNDIRNWLKGIRDSGYGILGLSATLGDSFFRCVDPHSVILALTENVQYMEFRHIKQLVHLALIPLVKCCPSDLWEVWLEKLLYPLLLHVWQALSSSWSSLLRDGKAKVPDLNGIHVGSDLKVEVMEEKLLRDLTREICSLFSVLASPGLNAAVPSLEQAGQMSHIDDSSKRDLNAFAHSSMVGFVLQNKSLAVPVLKICIEAFSWTDSEAMSKVSTFCGVVVLLAISTNNVELRDFVCKDLFSAIIQGLTLESNAFISADLVGLCREIFVYLSSRDPSPRQILLSLPCITQQDFLAFEEALSKTRSPKEQKQHMKSLLIMATGNKLKALATQKGVNVITNVTTRFRNLDTAPQSSHDDEGSIGLAAIT
;
A
#
# COMPACT_ATOMS: atom_id res chain seq x y z
N MET A 1 32.59 55.41 7.84
CA MET A 1 32.77 55.46 6.38
C MET A 1 33.14 54.11 5.77
N GLU A 2 33.89 53.25 6.46
CA GLU A 2 34.23 51.90 5.94
C GLU A 2 33.03 50.93 5.91
N GLU A 3 32.13 50.98 6.90
CA GLU A 3 30.95 50.10 6.94
C GLU A 3 29.93 50.31 5.80
N SER A 4 29.84 51.49 5.19
CA SER A 4 28.90 51.75 4.08
C SER A 4 29.38 51.17 2.75
N GLY A 5 30.69 51.02 2.58
CA GLY A 5 31.27 50.37 1.39
C GLY A 5 30.98 48.87 1.35
N ILE A 6 31.03 48.21 2.51
CA ILE A 6 30.78 46.76 2.63
C ILE A 6 29.33 46.43 2.25
N SER A 7 28.34 47.20 2.74
CA SER A 7 26.93 46.95 2.42
C SER A 7 26.63 47.06 0.92
N ASN A 8 27.18 48.07 0.23
CA ASN A 8 26.98 48.23 -1.21
C ASN A 8 27.64 47.10 -2.02
N ASN A 9 28.81 46.62 -1.59
CA ASN A 9 29.47 45.48 -2.24
C ASN A 9 28.67 44.18 -2.05
N VAL A 10 28.06 43.98 -0.88
CA VAL A 10 27.18 42.83 -0.62
C VAL A 10 25.90 42.92 -1.45
N ALA A 11 25.28 44.10 -1.55
CA ALA A 11 24.12 44.31 -2.42
C ALA A 11 24.42 43.96 -3.88
N LEU A 12 25.56 44.45 -4.41
CA LEU A 12 26.00 44.15 -5.78
C LEU A 12 26.24 42.65 -6.00
N ALA A 13 26.84 41.97 -5.02
CA ALA A 13 27.06 40.53 -5.08
C ALA A 13 25.73 39.76 -5.09
N ILE A 14 24.73 40.19 -4.30
CA ILE A 14 23.39 39.58 -4.30
C ILE A 14 22.74 39.74 -5.68
N THR A 15 22.73 40.96 -6.25
CA THR A 15 22.15 41.21 -7.58
C THR A 15 22.85 40.37 -8.65
N THR A 16 24.18 40.33 -8.64
CA THR A 16 24.97 39.56 -9.62
C THR A 16 24.70 38.06 -9.51
N ALA A 17 24.52 37.54 -8.29
CA ALA A 17 24.24 36.11 -8.07
C ALA A 17 22.83 35.71 -8.53
N LEU A 18 21.84 36.60 -8.39
CA LEU A 18 20.44 36.35 -8.75
C LEU A 18 20.10 36.67 -10.20
N ASP A 19 20.92 37.47 -10.88
CA ASP A 19 20.71 37.86 -12.26
C ASP A 19 21.06 36.73 -13.24
N TRP A 20 20.07 36.30 -14.03
CA TRP A 20 20.23 35.25 -15.02
C TRP A 20 21.08 35.68 -16.23
N THR A 21 21.25 36.99 -16.46
CA THR A 21 22.09 37.53 -17.55
C THR A 21 23.58 37.57 -17.19
N SER A 22 23.92 37.41 -15.91
CA SER A 22 25.29 37.36 -15.44
C SER A 22 25.98 36.03 -15.79
N SER A 23 27.26 36.11 -16.19
CA SER A 23 28.04 34.92 -16.57
C SER A 23 28.16 33.91 -15.43
N PRO A 24 28.32 32.59 -15.72
CA PRO A 24 28.54 31.58 -14.69
C PRO A 24 29.69 31.92 -13.73
N ASP A 25 30.79 32.46 -14.26
CA ASP A 25 31.97 32.85 -13.46
C ASP A 25 31.68 34.03 -12.54
N ALA A 26 30.95 35.04 -13.02
CA ALA A 26 30.54 36.19 -12.21
C ALA A 26 29.58 35.77 -11.09
N ARG A 27 28.63 34.86 -11.37
CA ARG A 27 27.73 34.30 -10.36
C ARG A 27 28.48 33.46 -9.33
N ALA A 28 29.46 32.65 -9.75
CA ALA A 28 30.30 31.87 -8.85
C ALA A 28 31.15 32.77 -7.93
N ALA A 29 31.76 33.83 -8.48
CA ALA A 29 32.52 34.80 -7.72
C ALA A 29 31.65 35.57 -6.71
N ALA A 30 30.47 36.01 -7.13
CA ALA A 30 29.50 36.68 -6.27
C ALA A 30 29.01 35.77 -5.14
N HIS A 31 28.69 34.50 -5.44
CA HIS A 31 28.32 33.51 -4.43
C HIS A 31 29.46 33.25 -3.43
N SER A 32 30.70 33.07 -3.92
CA SER A 32 31.87 32.89 -3.07
C SER A 32 32.08 34.09 -2.13
N TYR A 33 31.94 35.32 -2.63
CA TYR A 33 32.02 36.52 -1.80
C TYR A 33 30.94 36.55 -0.71
N LEU A 34 29.68 36.21 -1.03
CA LEU A 34 28.61 36.12 -0.03
C LEU A 34 28.89 35.07 1.05
N GLU A 35 29.48 33.92 0.68
CA GLU A 35 29.90 32.91 1.66
C GLU A 35 31.07 33.42 2.54
N THR A 36 31.99 34.24 2.03
CA THR A 36 33.03 34.86 2.88
C THR A 36 32.43 35.82 3.91
N ILE A 37 31.37 36.56 3.55
CA ILE A 37 30.67 37.46 4.48
C ILE A 37 29.92 36.66 5.54
N LYS A 38 29.27 35.54 5.16
CA LYS A 38 28.61 34.64 6.11
C LYS A 38 29.59 33.97 7.08
N ALA A 39 30.79 33.61 6.61
CA ALA A 39 31.85 33.00 7.41
C ALA A 39 32.69 34.01 8.22
N GLY A 40 32.60 35.30 7.91
CA GLY A 40 33.39 36.38 8.53
C GLY A 40 32.94 36.77 9.95
N ASP A 41 33.20 38.02 10.35
CA ASP A 41 32.78 38.57 11.66
C ASP A 41 31.24 38.67 11.76
N THR A 42 30.67 38.07 12.80
CA THR A 42 29.22 38.06 13.05
C THR A 42 28.63 39.45 13.26
N ARG A 43 29.39 40.40 13.80
CA ARG A 43 28.94 41.80 13.99
C ARG A 43 28.84 42.54 12.67
N VAL A 44 29.79 42.29 11.76
CA VAL A 44 29.78 42.86 10.41
C VAL A 44 28.65 42.25 9.58
N LEU A 45 28.43 40.93 9.71
CA LEU A 45 27.31 40.23 9.08
C LEU A 45 25.96 40.80 9.57
N ALA A 46 25.77 40.94 10.88
CA ALA A 46 24.54 41.48 11.46
C ALA A 46 24.29 42.94 11.03
N SER A 47 25.26 43.84 11.24
CA SER A 47 25.13 45.26 10.92
C SER A 47 24.91 45.51 9.42
N THR A 48 25.61 44.77 8.56
CA THR A 48 25.43 44.85 7.10
C THR A 48 24.05 44.36 6.69
N SER A 49 23.61 43.22 7.23
CA SER A 49 22.32 42.64 6.86
C SER A 49 21.15 43.50 7.36
N PHE A 50 21.19 44.03 8.58
CA PHE A 50 20.17 44.97 9.07
C PHE A 50 20.09 46.25 8.23
N ARG A 51 21.20 46.74 7.67
CA ARG A 51 21.18 47.88 6.75
C ARG A 51 20.53 47.52 5.41
N LEU A 52 20.86 46.35 4.86
CA LEU A 52 20.35 45.88 3.57
C LEU A 52 18.85 45.54 3.59
N VAL A 53 18.29 45.26 4.76
CA VAL A 53 16.86 44.98 4.94
C VAL A 53 16.00 46.25 4.89
N LYS A 54 16.59 47.43 5.06
CA LYS A 54 15.87 48.71 4.97
C LYS A 54 15.33 48.97 3.55
N ARG A 55 14.33 49.83 3.45
CA ARG A 55 13.60 50.15 2.20
C ARG A 55 14.45 50.79 1.10
N ASP A 56 15.69 51.18 1.40
CA ASP A 56 16.61 51.80 0.44
C ASP A 56 17.08 50.81 -0.65
N PHE A 57 16.81 49.51 -0.50
CA PHE A 57 17.22 48.44 -1.42
C PHE A 57 16.01 47.71 -2.05
N SER A 58 16.23 46.97 -3.14
CA SER A 58 15.18 46.19 -3.83
C SER A 58 14.67 45.02 -2.99
N SER A 59 13.49 44.49 -3.29
CA SER A 59 12.88 43.39 -2.53
C SER A 59 13.73 42.11 -2.57
N GLU A 60 14.43 41.83 -3.67
CA GLU A 60 15.31 40.67 -3.80
C GLU A 60 16.54 40.77 -2.88
N ILE A 61 17.15 41.95 -2.79
CA ILE A 61 18.28 42.22 -1.90
C ILE A 61 17.84 42.10 -0.45
N ARG A 62 16.71 42.72 -0.11
CA ARG A 62 16.12 42.68 1.24
C ARG A 62 15.79 41.25 1.67
N LEU A 63 15.22 40.45 0.76
CA LEU A 63 14.89 39.04 1.01
C LEU A 63 16.16 38.20 1.26
N HIS A 64 17.22 38.41 0.48
CA HIS A 64 18.50 37.73 0.70
C HIS A 64 19.14 38.16 2.02
N ALA A 65 19.06 39.45 2.38
CA ALA A 65 19.57 39.96 3.64
C ALA A 65 18.82 39.37 4.86
N PHE A 66 17.50 39.15 4.76
CA PHE A 66 16.75 38.38 5.78
C PHE A 66 17.28 36.96 5.94
N LYS A 67 17.59 36.26 4.83
CA LYS A 67 18.20 34.92 4.89
C LYS A 67 19.58 34.94 5.54
N MET A 68 20.35 36.02 5.37
CA MET A 68 21.64 36.20 6.05
C MET A 68 21.47 36.42 7.56
N LEU A 69 20.47 37.19 7.99
CA LEU A 69 20.12 37.35 9.41
C LEU A 69 19.67 36.01 10.02
N GLN A 70 18.80 35.26 9.34
CA GLN A 70 18.37 33.92 9.78
C GLN A 70 19.55 32.93 9.83
N HIS A 71 20.46 32.97 8.84
CA HIS A 71 21.68 32.15 8.88
C HIS A 71 22.51 32.41 10.15
N LEU A 72 22.68 33.68 10.53
CA LEU A 72 23.37 34.06 11.76
C LEU A 72 22.64 33.48 12.99
N VAL A 73 21.32 33.62 13.06
CA VAL A 73 20.50 33.14 14.18
C VAL A 73 20.48 31.60 14.26
N ARG A 74 20.42 30.88 13.15
CA ARG A 74 20.46 29.41 13.11
C ARG A 74 21.82 28.84 13.50
N LEU A 75 22.89 29.36 12.91
CA LEU A 75 24.18 28.65 12.92
C LEU A 75 25.22 29.28 13.82
N ARG A 76 25.13 30.59 14.09
CA ARG A 76 26.18 31.37 14.74
C ARG A 76 25.68 32.25 15.90
N TRP A 77 24.49 31.96 16.41
CA TRP A 77 23.88 32.71 17.52
C TRP A 77 24.73 32.69 18.79
N ASP A 78 25.41 31.56 19.02
CA ASP A 78 26.21 31.38 20.23
C ASP A 78 27.45 32.27 20.30
N GLU A 79 27.91 32.79 19.15
CA GLU A 79 29.06 33.70 19.05
C GLU A 79 28.74 35.13 19.51
N LEU A 80 27.45 35.50 19.57
CA LEU A 80 27.02 36.79 20.11
C LEU A 80 26.96 36.74 21.64
N SER A 81 27.38 37.81 22.31
CA SER A 81 27.21 37.96 23.75
C SER A 81 25.73 38.14 24.12
N PRO A 82 25.30 37.81 25.36
CA PRO A 82 23.91 37.99 25.78
C PRO A 82 23.37 39.41 25.61
N VAL A 83 24.22 40.43 25.73
CA VAL A 83 23.84 41.84 25.51
C VAL A 83 23.62 42.11 24.02
N GLU A 84 24.51 41.62 23.16
CA GLU A 84 24.35 41.72 21.70
C GLU A 84 23.11 40.97 21.21
N ARG A 85 22.79 39.80 21.78
CA ARG A 85 21.57 39.03 21.48
C ARG A 85 20.30 39.80 21.84
N ARG A 86 20.24 40.42 23.03
CA ARG A 86 19.12 41.28 23.42
C ARG A 86 18.99 42.49 22.51
N HIS A 87 20.10 43.13 22.16
CA HIS A 87 20.10 44.26 21.23
C HIS A 87 19.60 43.84 19.84
N PHE A 88 20.05 42.69 19.33
CA PHE A 88 19.59 42.10 18.07
C PHE A 88 18.08 41.83 18.09
N ALA A 89 17.56 41.28 19.19
CA ALA A 89 16.13 41.01 19.36
C ALA A 89 15.29 42.30 19.32
N ASN A 90 15.73 43.36 20.02
CA ASN A 90 15.05 44.65 20.00
C ASN A 90 15.06 45.26 18.58
N LEU A 91 16.20 45.24 17.89
CA LEU A 91 16.29 45.70 16.50
C LEU A 91 15.35 44.94 15.56
N ALA A 92 15.17 43.63 15.76
CA ALA A 92 14.26 42.83 14.95
C ALA A 92 12.78 43.18 15.20
N ILE A 93 12.40 43.54 16.44
CA ILE A 93 11.05 44.06 16.74
C ILE A 93 10.84 45.46 16.15
N ASP A 94 11.81 46.35 16.30
CA ASP A 94 11.74 47.69 15.72
C ASP A 94 11.56 47.61 14.19
N LEU A 95 12.26 46.66 13.56
CA LEU A 95 12.11 46.38 12.14
C LEU A 95 10.70 45.91 11.76
N MET A 96 10.02 45.09 12.59
CA MET A 96 8.60 44.76 12.35
C MET A 96 7.73 46.01 12.32
N SER A 97 7.99 46.99 13.19
CA SER A 97 7.27 48.27 13.17
C SER A 97 7.59 49.10 11.92
N GLU A 98 8.85 49.13 11.48
CA GLU A 98 9.28 49.88 10.28
C GLU A 98 8.69 49.29 8.98
N ILE A 99 8.59 47.97 8.91
CA ILE A 99 8.08 47.22 7.73
C ILE A 99 6.55 47.26 7.61
N ALA A 100 5.84 47.68 8.66
CA ALA A 100 4.39 47.79 8.67
C ALA A 100 3.86 48.89 7.72
N ASN A 101 3.79 48.57 6.42
CA ASN A 101 3.30 49.45 5.36
C ASN A 101 2.32 48.68 4.44
N PRO A 102 1.22 49.32 3.99
CA PRO A 102 0.25 48.71 3.08
C PRO A 102 0.84 48.18 1.77
N CYS A 103 1.89 48.84 1.24
CA CYS A 103 2.50 48.53 -0.05
C CYS A 103 3.64 47.51 0.04
N GLU A 104 3.94 47.00 1.23
CA GLU A 104 5.02 46.05 1.44
C GLU A 104 4.61 44.64 0.99
N GLU A 105 5.51 43.95 0.26
CA GLU A 105 5.27 42.59 -0.21
C GLU A 105 5.08 41.60 0.96
N TRP A 106 4.14 40.66 0.81
CA TRP A 106 3.86 39.61 1.79
C TRP A 106 5.12 38.82 2.18
N ALA A 107 6.01 38.55 1.22
CA ALA A 107 7.24 37.80 1.46
C ALA A 107 8.15 38.49 2.49
N LEU A 108 8.31 39.82 2.41
CA LEU A 108 9.14 40.60 3.33
C LEU A 108 8.51 40.69 4.72
N LYS A 109 7.18 40.91 4.77
CA LYS A 109 6.42 40.85 6.03
C LYS A 109 6.62 39.50 6.75
N SER A 110 6.46 38.41 6.01
CA SER A 110 6.60 37.04 6.51
C SER A 110 8.04 36.74 6.97
N GLN A 111 9.07 37.15 6.22
CA GLN A 111 10.47 36.94 6.64
C GLN A 111 10.85 37.72 7.90
N THR A 112 10.31 38.93 8.06
CA THR A 112 10.53 39.74 9.27
C THR A 112 9.93 39.06 10.49
N ALA A 113 8.69 38.58 10.37
CA ALA A 113 8.01 37.82 11.42
C ALA A 113 8.73 36.50 11.74
N ALA A 114 9.19 35.78 10.71
CA ALA A 114 9.96 34.54 10.87
C ALA A 114 11.29 34.78 11.61
N LEU A 115 12.01 35.88 11.30
CA LEU A 115 13.25 36.22 12.00
C LEU A 115 13.03 36.38 13.51
N VAL A 116 11.97 37.09 13.91
CA VAL A 116 11.64 37.28 15.34
C VAL A 116 11.28 35.95 16.01
N ALA A 117 10.46 35.13 15.35
CA ALA A 117 10.14 33.78 15.83
C ALA A 117 11.39 32.91 16.00
N GLU A 118 12.34 33.00 15.06
CA GLU A 118 13.58 32.24 15.07
C GLU A 118 14.52 32.65 16.21
N ILE A 119 14.60 33.96 16.51
CA ILE A 119 15.34 34.49 17.66
C ILE A 119 14.75 33.92 18.97
N VAL A 120 13.42 33.93 19.10
CA VAL A 120 12.72 33.38 20.29
C VAL A 120 12.97 31.87 20.41
N ARG A 121 12.92 31.13 19.30
CA ARG A 121 13.25 29.69 19.25
C ARG A 121 14.68 29.42 19.71
N ARG A 122 15.63 30.30 19.37
CA ARG A 122 17.04 30.14 19.73
C ARG A 122 17.34 30.56 21.16
N GLU A 123 16.90 31.71 21.63
CA GLU A 123 17.22 32.16 23.00
C GLU A 123 16.34 31.50 24.07
N GLY A 124 15.06 31.24 23.77
CA GLY A 124 14.11 30.60 24.66
C GLY A 124 13.18 31.55 25.43
N LEU A 125 12.56 31.04 26.48
CA LEU A 125 11.40 31.65 27.15
C LEU A 125 11.67 32.95 27.89
N SER A 126 12.88 33.14 28.39
CA SER A 126 13.24 34.36 29.11
C SER A 126 13.14 35.59 28.20
N LEU A 127 13.57 35.44 26.94
CA LEU A 127 13.45 36.51 25.96
C LEU A 127 11.99 36.70 25.53
N TRP A 128 11.24 35.60 25.34
CA TRP A 128 9.81 35.69 25.04
C TRP A 128 9.03 36.54 26.06
N GLN A 129 9.24 36.29 27.35
CA GLN A 129 8.60 37.05 28.43
C GLN A 129 9.00 38.54 28.44
N GLU A 130 10.24 38.85 28.08
CA GLU A 130 10.74 40.23 27.98
C GLU A 130 10.12 40.98 26.78
N LEU A 131 9.96 40.30 25.64
CA LEU A 131 9.45 40.90 24.39
C LEU A 131 7.92 40.98 24.33
N TRP A 132 7.22 40.18 25.12
CA TRP A 132 5.76 40.05 25.08
C TRP A 132 4.98 41.38 25.22
N PRO A 133 5.32 42.30 26.16
CA PRO A 133 4.64 43.59 26.25
C PRO A 133 4.80 44.46 24.98
N SER A 134 5.96 44.41 24.33
CA SER A 134 6.22 45.13 23.09
C SER A 134 5.40 44.55 21.94
N ILE A 135 5.26 43.23 21.87
CA ILE A 135 4.43 42.54 20.87
C ILE A 135 2.95 42.91 21.02
N ILE A 136 2.42 42.95 22.25
CA ILE A 136 1.05 43.38 22.52
C ILE A 136 0.85 44.84 22.08
N THR A 137 1.78 45.72 22.43
CA THR A 137 1.70 47.14 22.06
C THR A 137 1.66 47.30 20.54
N LEU A 138 2.54 46.61 19.81
CA LEU A 138 2.58 46.62 18.35
C LEU A 138 1.27 46.12 17.73
N SER A 139 0.70 45.03 18.26
CA SER A 139 -0.57 44.46 17.75
C SER A 139 -1.77 45.41 17.87
N ASN A 140 -1.69 46.44 18.72
CA ASN A 140 -2.76 47.40 18.95
C ASN A 140 -2.63 48.69 18.13
N MET A 141 -1.55 48.87 17.37
CA MET A 141 -1.31 50.12 16.63
C MET A 141 -2.11 50.23 15.31
N GLY A 142 -2.42 49.11 14.65
CA GLY A 142 -3.10 49.10 13.36
C GLY A 142 -3.24 47.70 12.75
N PRO A 143 -3.97 47.56 11.63
CA PRO A 143 -4.21 46.26 10.99
C PRO A 143 -2.94 45.59 10.45
N ILE A 144 -1.99 46.36 9.92
CA ILE A 144 -0.76 45.81 9.32
C ILE A 144 0.23 45.37 10.41
N GLN A 145 0.31 46.12 11.51
CA GLN A 145 1.10 45.74 12.68
C GLN A 145 0.51 44.49 13.34
N ALA A 146 -0.82 44.39 13.43
CA ALA A 146 -1.50 43.19 13.88
C ALA A 146 -1.22 41.99 12.96
N GLU A 147 -1.30 42.16 11.63
CA GLU A 147 -0.94 41.14 10.64
C GLU A 147 0.47 40.57 10.87
N LEU A 148 1.47 41.45 11.05
CA LEU A 148 2.87 41.05 11.30
C LEU A 148 3.05 40.29 12.62
N VAL A 149 2.40 40.74 13.69
CA VAL A 149 2.42 40.04 14.99
C VAL A 149 1.78 38.66 14.86
N LEU A 150 0.65 38.54 14.14
CA LEU A 150 -0.03 37.28 13.90
C LEU A 150 0.81 36.33 13.03
N MET A 151 1.51 36.84 12.01
CA MET A 151 2.48 36.07 11.24
C MET A 151 3.61 35.52 12.13
N MET A 152 4.11 36.31 13.08
CA MET A 152 5.15 35.86 14.01
C MET A 152 4.62 34.77 14.94
N LEU A 153 3.41 34.97 15.48
CA LEU A 153 2.72 34.00 16.31
C LEU A 153 2.39 32.70 15.56
N ARG A 154 2.28 32.73 14.23
CA ARG A 154 2.18 31.55 13.36
C ARG A 154 3.53 30.84 13.21
N TRP A 155 4.58 31.58 12.87
CA TRP A 155 5.92 31.02 12.63
C TRP A 155 6.52 30.36 13.89
N LEU A 156 6.32 30.95 15.07
CA LEU A 156 6.90 30.45 16.32
C LEU A 156 6.58 28.96 16.62
N PRO A 157 5.31 28.53 16.67
CA PRO A 157 4.98 27.11 16.83
C PRO A 157 5.37 26.27 15.61
N GLU A 158 5.15 26.73 14.37
CA GLU A 158 5.48 25.98 13.14
C GLU A 158 6.96 25.57 13.09
N ASP A 159 7.84 26.48 13.50
CA ASP A 159 9.28 26.24 13.56
C ASP A 159 9.67 25.17 14.60
N ILE A 160 8.91 25.06 15.69
CA ILE A 160 9.16 24.09 16.77
C ILE A 160 8.51 22.74 16.46
N THR A 161 7.33 22.73 15.84
CA THR A 161 6.53 21.52 15.63
C THR A 161 6.78 20.87 14.27
N VAL A 162 6.91 21.68 13.22
CA VAL A 162 6.99 21.22 11.82
C VAL A 162 8.41 21.33 11.28
N HIS A 163 9.04 22.50 11.34
CA HIS A 163 10.41 22.71 10.83
C HIS A 163 11.48 22.43 11.89
N ASN A 164 11.43 21.24 12.50
CA ASN A 164 12.22 20.87 13.67
C ASN A 164 13.49 20.04 13.37
N GLU A 165 13.88 19.91 12.11
CA GLU A 165 14.97 19.02 11.66
C GLU A 165 16.33 19.33 12.31
N ASP A 166 16.53 20.57 12.76
CA ASP A 166 17.72 21.06 13.44
C ASP A 166 17.61 21.09 14.98
N LEU A 167 16.45 20.79 15.57
CA LEU A 167 16.22 20.85 17.02
C LEU A 167 16.37 19.48 17.71
N GLU A 168 17.13 19.46 18.80
CA GLU A 168 17.22 18.31 19.70
C GLU A 168 15.92 18.08 20.49
N GLY A 169 15.64 16.82 20.83
CA GLY A 169 14.38 16.42 21.49
C GLY A 169 14.15 17.09 22.86
N ASP A 170 15.21 17.31 23.64
CA ASP A 170 15.10 17.94 24.96
C ASP A 170 14.81 19.43 24.87
N ARG A 171 15.50 20.12 23.96
CA ARG A 171 15.27 21.54 23.69
C ARG A 171 13.87 21.78 23.13
N ARG A 172 13.40 20.92 22.22
CA ARG A 172 12.02 20.96 21.72
C ARG A 172 11.00 20.82 22.84
N ARG A 173 11.18 19.86 23.74
CA ARG A 173 10.27 19.65 24.89
C ARG A 173 10.25 20.86 25.82
N MET A 174 11.41 21.48 26.06
CA MET A 174 11.51 22.71 26.85
C MET A 174 10.74 23.87 26.19
N LEU A 175 10.97 24.11 24.90
CA LEU A 175 10.30 25.18 24.14
C LEU A 175 8.77 24.98 24.10
N LEU A 176 8.30 23.76 23.80
CA LEU A 176 6.88 23.45 23.80
C LEU A 176 6.25 23.63 25.18
N ARG A 177 6.91 23.16 26.25
CA ARG A 177 6.43 23.36 27.63
C ARG A 177 6.30 24.84 27.96
N GLY A 178 7.25 25.65 27.53
CA GLY A 178 7.21 27.09 27.70
C GLY A 178 6.13 27.80 26.91
N LEU A 179 5.94 27.42 25.66
CA LEU A 179 4.87 27.94 24.83
C LEU A 179 3.50 27.55 25.41
N SER A 180 3.36 26.31 25.90
CA SER A 180 2.18 25.84 26.65
C SER A 180 1.88 26.72 27.87
N GLN A 181 2.90 27.16 28.61
CA GLN A 181 2.72 28.07 29.75
C GLN A 181 2.26 29.47 29.33
N SER A 182 2.53 29.89 28.09
CA SER A 182 2.17 31.20 27.55
C SER A 182 0.80 31.22 26.84
N LEU A 183 0.18 30.05 26.61
CA LEU A 183 -1.14 29.94 25.96
C LEU A 183 -2.25 30.78 26.63
N PRO A 184 -2.32 30.90 27.98
CA PRO A 184 -3.30 31.75 28.65
C PRO A 184 -3.24 33.23 28.27
N GLU A 185 -2.11 33.69 27.72
CA GLU A 185 -1.92 35.07 27.27
C GLU A 185 -2.07 35.18 25.74
N ILE A 186 -1.57 34.18 25.00
CA ILE A 186 -1.63 34.15 23.53
C ILE A 186 -3.07 33.98 23.03
N PHE A 187 -3.86 33.05 23.58
CA PHE A 187 -5.20 32.76 23.06
C PHE A 187 -6.20 33.92 23.23
N PRO A 188 -6.28 34.62 24.38
CA PRO A 188 -7.08 35.84 24.47
C PRO A 188 -6.67 36.90 23.45
N LEU A 189 -5.36 37.08 23.20
CA LEU A 189 -4.88 38.04 22.22
C LEU A 189 -5.34 37.65 20.80
N LEU A 190 -5.16 36.38 20.41
CA LEU A 190 -5.59 35.88 19.10
C LEU A 190 -7.11 36.07 18.89
N TYR A 191 -7.92 35.73 19.90
CA TYR A 191 -9.37 35.93 19.83
C TYR A 191 -9.74 37.41 19.71
N THR A 192 -9.15 38.27 20.54
CA THR A 192 -9.42 39.71 20.55
C THR A 192 -9.07 40.36 19.21
N LEU A 193 -7.92 40.00 18.63
CA LEU A 193 -7.51 40.50 17.32
C LEU A 193 -8.45 40.01 16.22
N LEU A 194 -8.83 38.72 16.25
CA LEU A 194 -9.77 38.14 15.29
C LEU A 194 -11.11 38.89 15.31
N GLU A 195 -11.72 39.06 16.49
CA GLU A 195 -13.01 39.74 16.67
C GLU A 195 -12.93 41.21 16.24
N ARG A 196 -11.92 41.95 16.72
CA ARG A 196 -11.75 43.37 16.44
C ARG A 196 -11.56 43.64 14.95
N HIS A 197 -10.66 42.91 14.29
CA HIS A 197 -10.35 43.14 12.88
C HIS A 197 -11.47 42.62 11.97
N TYR A 198 -12.19 41.56 12.34
CA TYR A 198 -13.38 41.12 11.60
C TYR A 198 -14.50 42.15 11.65
N GLY A 199 -14.83 42.69 12.84
CA GLY A 199 -15.83 43.75 12.98
C GLY A 199 -15.46 45.02 12.21
N ALA A 200 -14.19 45.42 12.28
CA ALA A 200 -13.68 46.58 11.53
C ALA A 200 -13.69 46.35 10.01
N ALA A 201 -13.34 45.16 9.52
CA ALA A 201 -13.41 44.84 8.10
C ALA A 201 -14.84 45.01 7.55
N LEU A 202 -15.85 44.50 8.28
CA LEU A 202 -17.25 44.64 7.88
C LEU A 202 -17.75 46.08 7.92
N MET A 203 -17.38 46.84 8.95
CA MET A 203 -17.76 48.26 9.06
C MET A 203 -17.17 49.09 7.92
N GLU A 204 -15.88 48.89 7.60
CA GLU A 204 -15.22 49.65 6.54
C GLU A 204 -15.63 49.21 5.14
N ALA A 205 -15.95 47.92 4.95
CA ALA A 205 -16.58 47.44 3.72
C ALA A 205 -17.95 48.09 3.51
N GLY A 206 -18.77 48.19 4.57
CA GLY A 206 -20.06 48.90 4.54
C GLY A 206 -19.93 50.40 4.25
N ARG A 207 -18.78 51.01 4.58
CA ARG A 207 -18.42 52.41 4.26
C ARG A 207 -17.79 52.60 2.88
N GLN A 208 -17.69 51.53 2.07
CA GLN A 208 -17.03 51.51 0.76
C GLN A 208 -15.52 51.83 0.82
N GLN A 209 -14.87 51.72 1.99
CA GLN A 209 -13.42 51.90 2.14
C GLN A 209 -12.70 50.56 1.90
N MET A 210 -12.69 50.12 0.64
CA MET A 210 -12.23 48.77 0.28
C MET A 210 -10.75 48.51 0.63
N ASP A 211 -9.87 49.49 0.52
CA ASP A 211 -8.44 49.30 0.81
C ASP A 211 -8.17 49.08 2.30
N VAL A 212 -8.90 49.79 3.17
CA VAL A 212 -8.81 49.62 4.63
C VAL A 212 -9.48 48.30 5.05
N ALA A 213 -10.64 47.98 4.46
CA ALA A 213 -11.31 46.71 4.68
C ALA A 213 -10.41 45.51 4.31
N LYS A 214 -9.65 45.58 3.20
CA LYS A 214 -8.66 44.57 2.81
C LYS A 214 -7.54 44.40 3.83
N GLN A 215 -7.02 45.49 4.39
CA GLN A 215 -5.98 45.42 5.43
C GLN A 215 -6.51 44.71 6.69
N HIS A 216 -7.75 45.00 7.09
CA HIS A 216 -8.40 44.29 8.19
C HIS A 216 -8.69 42.81 7.84
N ALA A 217 -9.10 42.50 6.61
CA ALA A 217 -9.29 41.13 6.15
C ALA A 217 -7.97 40.32 6.15
N ALA A 218 -6.86 40.92 5.72
CA ALA A 218 -5.53 40.31 5.80
C ALA A 218 -5.13 39.98 7.25
N ALA A 219 -5.42 40.88 8.20
CA ALA A 219 -5.21 40.63 9.62
C ALA A 219 -6.09 39.48 10.15
N VAL A 220 -7.35 39.36 9.68
CA VAL A 220 -8.24 38.23 10.02
C VAL A 220 -7.69 36.91 9.48
N ILE A 221 -7.23 36.86 8.22
CA ILE A 221 -6.61 35.66 7.63
C ILE A 221 -5.34 35.27 8.40
N ALA A 222 -4.48 36.25 8.72
CA ALA A 222 -3.29 36.02 9.52
C ALA A 222 -3.63 35.48 10.92
N ALA A 223 -4.72 35.94 11.54
CA ALA A 223 -5.18 35.45 12.84
C ALA A 223 -5.64 34.00 12.77
N ILE A 224 -6.41 33.62 11.75
CA ILE A 224 -6.86 32.23 11.55
C ILE A 224 -5.65 31.32 11.31
N ASN A 225 -4.71 31.73 10.45
CA ASN A 225 -3.51 30.94 10.17
C ASN A 225 -2.63 30.79 11.42
N ALA A 226 -2.52 31.84 12.26
CA ALA A 226 -1.85 31.73 13.55
C ALA A 226 -2.56 30.71 14.44
N VAL A 227 -3.90 30.78 14.56
CA VAL A 227 -4.70 29.80 15.31
C VAL A 227 -4.47 28.37 14.81
N ASN A 228 -4.42 28.14 13.50
CA ASN A 228 -4.17 26.83 12.89
C ASN A 228 -2.82 26.24 13.33
N ALA A 229 -1.78 27.06 13.47
CA ALA A 229 -0.46 26.62 13.94
C ALA A 229 -0.45 26.13 15.40
N TYR A 230 -1.39 26.59 16.24
CA TYR A 230 -1.58 26.08 17.61
C TYR A 230 -2.58 24.90 17.66
N ALA A 231 -3.49 24.82 16.68
CA ALA A 231 -4.59 23.87 16.64
C ALA A 231 -4.15 22.40 16.52
N GLU A 232 -2.91 22.08 16.15
CA GLU A 232 -2.45 20.68 16.08
C GLU A 232 -2.05 20.12 17.45
N TRP A 233 -1.42 20.92 18.33
CA TRP A 233 -0.77 20.41 19.54
C TRP A 233 -1.26 21.03 20.86
N ALA A 234 -1.87 22.23 20.86
CA ALA A 234 -2.31 22.88 22.11
C ALA A 234 -3.51 22.15 22.75
N PRO A 235 -3.71 22.21 24.09
CA PRO A 235 -4.86 21.58 24.73
C PRO A 235 -6.20 22.07 24.18
N LEU A 236 -7.12 21.15 23.86
CA LEU A 236 -8.42 21.51 23.27
C LEU A 236 -9.32 22.26 24.26
N SER A 237 -9.22 21.94 25.56
CA SER A 237 -9.91 22.63 26.64
C SER A 237 -9.57 24.12 26.70
N ASP A 238 -8.30 24.47 26.48
CA ASP A 238 -7.86 25.87 26.43
C ASP A 238 -8.46 26.59 25.21
N LEU A 239 -8.41 25.98 24.02
CA LEU A 239 -9.02 26.56 22.80
C LEU A 239 -10.52 26.82 22.98
N ALA A 240 -11.23 25.96 23.70
CA ALA A 240 -12.64 26.15 24.05
C ALA A 240 -12.83 27.28 25.07
N LYS A 241 -12.05 27.26 26.16
CA LYS A 241 -12.12 28.23 27.27
C LYS A 241 -11.91 29.67 26.80
N TYR A 242 -11.00 29.88 25.85
CA TYR A 242 -10.67 31.20 25.31
C TYR A 242 -11.50 31.59 24.08
N GLY A 243 -12.55 30.83 23.72
CA GLY A 243 -13.49 31.20 22.66
C GLY A 243 -13.02 30.98 21.22
N ILE A 244 -11.82 30.41 21.01
CA ILE A 244 -11.25 30.21 19.66
C ILE A 244 -12.12 29.28 18.81
N ILE A 245 -12.65 28.20 19.40
CA ILE A 245 -13.56 27.26 18.70
C ILE A 245 -14.81 27.99 18.21
N TYR A 246 -15.40 28.86 19.05
CA TYR A 246 -16.58 29.64 18.69
C TYR A 246 -16.26 30.68 17.61
N GLY A 247 -15.14 31.39 17.73
CA GLY A 247 -14.69 32.37 16.74
C GLY A 247 -14.48 31.75 15.35
N CYS A 248 -13.78 30.63 15.27
CA CYS A 248 -13.61 29.89 14.00
C CYS A 248 -14.93 29.33 13.48
N GLY A 249 -15.80 28.84 14.37
CA GLY A 249 -17.13 28.34 14.00
C GLY A 249 -18.05 29.42 13.41
N PHE A 250 -18.00 30.64 13.95
CA PHE A 250 -18.73 31.79 13.41
C PHE A 250 -18.27 32.15 12.00
N LEU A 251 -16.95 32.10 11.75
CA LEU A 251 -16.34 32.41 10.46
C LEU A 251 -16.69 31.43 9.34
N LEU A 252 -17.18 30.22 9.65
CA LEU A 252 -17.68 29.28 8.64
C LEU A 252 -18.88 29.83 7.86
N ASN A 253 -19.62 30.79 8.43
CA ASN A 253 -20.74 31.46 7.75
C ASN A 253 -20.28 32.62 6.82
N SER A 254 -19.01 33.01 6.87
CA SER A 254 -18.46 34.10 6.06
C SER A 254 -17.77 33.54 4.82
N LEU A 255 -18.25 33.90 3.63
CA LEU A 255 -17.74 33.37 2.36
C LEU A 255 -16.25 33.63 2.14
N ASP A 256 -15.75 34.78 2.61
CA ASP A 256 -14.34 35.19 2.45
C ASP A 256 -13.38 34.40 3.36
N PHE A 257 -13.84 33.94 4.53
CA PHE A 257 -12.98 33.34 5.56
C PHE A 257 -13.24 31.85 5.80
N ARG A 258 -14.35 31.30 5.29
CA ARG A 258 -14.81 29.94 5.60
C ARG A 258 -13.78 28.84 5.29
N LEU A 259 -12.99 28.97 4.20
CA LEU A 259 -11.99 27.95 3.84
C LEU A 259 -10.82 27.91 4.83
N HIS A 260 -10.32 29.07 5.24
CA HIS A 260 -9.27 29.18 6.26
C HIS A 260 -9.78 28.66 7.63
N ALA A 261 -11.04 28.96 7.97
CA ALA A 261 -11.67 28.47 9.20
C ALA A 261 -11.93 26.95 9.16
N CYS A 262 -12.21 26.35 8.00
CA CYS A 262 -12.37 24.90 7.85
C CYS A 262 -11.09 24.13 8.19
N GLU A 263 -9.92 24.67 7.87
CA GLU A 263 -8.64 24.03 8.18
C GLU A 263 -8.48 23.82 9.70
N PHE A 264 -8.90 24.78 10.52
CA PHE A 264 -8.94 24.63 11.98
C PHE A 264 -9.70 23.37 12.41
N PHE A 265 -10.91 23.18 11.87
CA PHE A 265 -11.76 22.03 12.19
C PHE A 265 -11.16 20.70 11.70
N LYS A 266 -10.50 20.72 10.54
CA LYS A 266 -9.78 19.56 10.00
C LYS A 266 -8.62 19.13 10.89
N LEU A 267 -7.91 20.07 11.51
CA LEU A 267 -6.80 19.78 12.42
C LEU A 267 -7.26 19.22 13.77
N ILE A 268 -8.38 19.73 14.32
CA ILE A 268 -8.85 19.32 15.65
C ILE A 268 -9.71 18.05 15.63
N ALA A 269 -10.47 17.79 14.56
CA ALA A 269 -11.36 16.63 14.44
C ALA A 269 -10.69 15.26 14.67
N PRO A 270 -9.47 14.97 14.14
CA PRO A 270 -8.79 13.68 14.33
C PRO A 270 -8.08 13.52 15.68
N ARG A 271 -8.09 14.56 16.55
CA ARG A 271 -7.36 14.51 17.82
C ARG A 271 -7.88 13.38 18.70
N LYS A 272 -6.95 12.62 19.29
CA LYS A 272 -7.29 11.50 20.18
C LYS A 272 -7.60 12.02 21.58
N ARG A 273 -8.58 11.38 22.21
CA ARG A 273 -8.97 11.65 23.60
C ARG A 273 -7.79 11.41 24.57
N PRO A 274 -7.43 12.39 25.42
CA PRO A 274 -6.42 12.23 26.45
C PRO A 274 -6.93 11.36 27.62
N VAL A 275 -6.01 10.70 28.34
CA VAL A 275 -6.33 9.82 29.47
C VAL A 275 -6.65 10.63 30.74
N ASP A 276 -5.95 11.76 30.95
CA ASP A 276 -5.97 12.50 32.23
C ASP A 276 -7.05 13.61 32.29
N ASP A 277 -7.47 14.21 31.16
CA ASP A 277 -8.43 15.34 31.08
C ASP A 277 -9.64 15.04 30.18
N ALA A 278 -10.29 13.90 30.41
CA ALA A 278 -11.30 13.37 29.49
C ALA A 278 -12.60 14.20 29.41
N SER A 279 -13.08 14.80 30.52
CA SER A 279 -14.39 15.50 30.56
C SER A 279 -14.40 16.83 29.81
N ASP A 280 -13.34 17.63 30.00
CA ASP A 280 -13.22 18.96 29.41
C ASP A 280 -12.94 18.84 27.90
N PHE A 281 -12.16 17.83 27.52
CA PHE A 281 -11.99 17.44 26.13
C PHE A 281 -13.31 17.02 25.49
N ASP A 282 -14.10 16.15 26.13
CA ASP A 282 -15.37 15.68 25.60
C ASP A 282 -16.36 16.84 25.40
N THR A 283 -16.38 17.80 26.32
CA THR A 283 -17.23 19.00 26.22
C THR A 283 -16.81 19.89 25.06
N ALA A 284 -15.51 20.15 24.90
CA ALA A 284 -14.99 20.94 23.79
C ALA A 284 -15.26 20.27 22.43
N MET A 285 -15.09 18.95 22.34
CA MET A 285 -15.38 18.19 21.11
C MET A 285 -16.87 18.17 20.76
N ARG A 286 -17.77 18.18 21.76
CA ARG A 286 -19.21 18.33 21.51
C ARG A 286 -19.54 19.68 20.88
N ASN A 287 -18.93 20.76 21.36
CA ASN A 287 -19.13 22.09 20.77
C ASN A 287 -18.66 22.13 19.30
N VAL A 288 -17.50 21.53 18.99
CA VAL A 288 -16.99 21.39 17.61
C VAL A 288 -17.99 20.62 16.75
N PHE A 289 -18.49 19.50 17.26
CA PHE A 289 -19.47 18.67 16.56
C PHE A 289 -20.77 19.43 16.28
N GLU A 290 -21.33 20.16 17.25
CA GLU A 290 -22.56 20.96 17.08
C GLU A 290 -22.39 22.05 16.01
N ILE A 291 -21.24 22.75 16.01
CA ILE A 291 -20.92 23.76 14.99
C ILE A 291 -20.91 23.13 13.59
N LEU A 292 -20.16 22.05 13.40
CA LEU A 292 -20.04 21.39 12.11
C LEU A 292 -21.38 20.82 11.64
N MET A 293 -22.16 20.21 12.54
CA MET A 293 -23.49 19.66 12.27
C MET A 293 -24.51 20.71 11.81
N ASN A 294 -24.44 21.92 12.35
CA ASN A 294 -25.31 23.01 11.94
C ASN A 294 -24.97 23.51 10.53
N ILE A 295 -23.67 23.68 10.24
CA ILE A 295 -23.18 24.10 8.93
C ILE A 295 -23.48 23.06 7.84
N SER A 296 -23.24 21.77 8.11
CA SER A 296 -23.56 20.70 7.17
C SER A 296 -25.06 20.56 6.93
N LYS A 297 -25.91 20.77 7.95
CA LYS A 297 -27.37 20.79 7.77
C LYS A 297 -27.80 21.90 6.80
N GLU A 298 -27.25 23.09 6.97
CA GLU A 298 -27.53 24.22 6.09
C GLU A 298 -27.10 23.92 4.65
N PHE A 299 -25.88 23.41 4.46
CA PHE A 299 -25.36 23.02 3.15
C PHE A 299 -26.23 21.96 2.47
N LEU A 300 -26.52 20.85 3.16
CA LEU A 300 -27.31 19.74 2.59
C LEU A 300 -28.71 20.22 2.20
N SER A 301 -29.34 21.12 2.98
CA SER A 301 -30.64 21.69 2.62
C SER A 301 -30.61 22.54 1.34
N LYS A 302 -29.53 23.31 1.11
CA LYS A 302 -29.34 24.19 -0.05
C LYS A 302 -28.94 23.43 -1.34
N SER A 303 -28.12 22.39 -1.19
CA SER A 303 -27.57 21.56 -2.28
C SER A 303 -28.60 20.77 -3.08
N SER A 304 -29.85 20.70 -2.60
CA SER A 304 -31.01 20.16 -3.33
C SER A 304 -31.29 20.89 -4.67
N SER A 305 -30.68 22.07 -4.87
CA SER A 305 -30.77 22.88 -6.10
C SER A 305 -29.46 22.77 -6.92
N ALA A 306 -29.58 22.40 -8.19
CA ALA A 306 -28.54 21.66 -8.94
C ALA A 306 -27.30 22.45 -9.44
N VAL A 307 -26.96 23.62 -8.86
CA VAL A 307 -25.74 24.36 -9.26
C VAL A 307 -25.06 24.93 -8.01
N SER A 308 -24.07 24.21 -7.49
CA SER A 308 -23.15 24.72 -6.46
C SER A 308 -21.85 25.16 -7.10
N SER A 309 -21.28 26.28 -6.63
CA SER A 309 -19.97 26.74 -7.09
C SER A 309 -18.84 25.79 -6.67
N GLU A 310 -17.72 25.75 -7.40
CA GLU A 310 -16.57 24.89 -7.04
C GLU A 310 -16.04 25.19 -5.63
N SER A 311 -16.02 26.47 -5.23
CA SER A 311 -15.64 26.89 -3.86
C SER A 311 -16.58 26.36 -2.78
N GLU A 312 -17.89 26.26 -3.05
CA GLU A 312 -18.85 25.68 -2.11
C GLU A 312 -18.69 24.16 -1.97
N LEU A 313 -18.33 23.49 -3.06
CA LEU A 313 -18.04 22.05 -3.04
C LEU A 313 -16.75 21.76 -2.28
N GLU A 314 -15.70 22.56 -2.49
CA GLU A 314 -14.45 22.45 -1.71
C GLU A 314 -14.70 22.67 -0.21
N PHE A 315 -15.49 23.69 0.14
CA PHE A 315 -15.92 23.93 1.51
C PHE A 315 -16.67 22.73 2.10
N ALA A 316 -17.61 22.14 1.35
CA ALA A 316 -18.35 20.97 1.79
C ALA A 316 -17.46 19.72 1.94
N GLU A 317 -16.43 19.56 1.10
CA GLU A 317 -15.43 18.49 1.23
C GLU A 317 -14.71 18.58 2.58
N TYR A 318 -14.23 19.77 2.96
CA TYR A 318 -13.57 19.97 4.26
C TYR A 318 -14.49 19.70 5.45
N ILE A 319 -15.75 20.15 5.39
CA ILE A 319 -16.74 19.89 6.45
C ILE A 319 -17.04 18.39 6.55
N CYS A 320 -17.24 17.71 5.41
CA CYS A 320 -17.48 16.27 5.37
C CYS A 320 -16.28 15.48 5.92
N GLU A 321 -15.06 15.81 5.52
CA GLU A 321 -13.82 15.20 6.03
C GLU A 321 -13.69 15.36 7.55
N SER A 322 -13.98 16.56 8.07
CA SER A 322 -13.94 16.84 9.51
C SER A 322 -14.98 16.00 10.27
N LEU A 323 -16.21 15.92 9.78
CA LEU A 323 -17.27 15.08 10.36
C LEU A 323 -16.90 13.59 10.33
N VAL A 324 -16.37 13.09 9.22
CA VAL A 324 -15.90 11.69 9.07
C VAL A 324 -14.80 11.37 10.08
N SER A 325 -13.87 12.30 10.27
CA SER A 325 -12.81 12.16 11.27
C SER A 325 -13.39 12.09 12.68
N LEU A 326 -14.30 13.01 13.04
CA LEU A 326 -14.99 13.00 14.33
C LEU A 326 -15.70 11.66 14.60
N GLY A 327 -16.46 11.17 13.61
CA GLY A 327 -17.16 9.90 13.71
C GLY A 327 -16.24 8.67 13.77
N SER A 328 -14.99 8.78 13.33
CA SER A 328 -14.03 7.68 13.34
C SER A 328 -13.19 7.63 14.62
N THR A 329 -12.79 8.79 15.16
CA THR A 329 -11.89 8.86 16.33
C THR A 329 -12.60 9.20 17.63
N ASN A 330 -13.67 9.99 17.59
CA ASN A 330 -14.30 10.61 18.76
C ASN A 330 -15.81 10.35 18.85
N LEU A 331 -16.31 9.28 18.24
CA LEU A 331 -17.74 8.92 18.24
C LEU A 331 -18.32 8.88 19.67
N GLN A 332 -17.55 8.38 20.64
CA GLN A 332 -17.93 8.32 22.06
C GLN A 332 -18.36 9.67 22.65
N CYS A 333 -17.82 10.80 22.16
CA CYS A 333 -18.18 12.13 22.63
C CYS A 333 -19.63 12.51 22.21
N ILE A 334 -20.13 11.87 21.15
CA ILE A 334 -21.45 12.10 20.52
C ILE A 334 -22.48 11.06 21.00
N VAL A 335 -22.05 9.83 21.31
CA VAL A 335 -22.92 8.67 21.67
C VAL A 335 -23.83 8.91 22.89
N ALA A 336 -23.49 9.86 23.76
CA ALA A 336 -24.27 10.15 24.97
C ALA A 336 -25.70 10.65 24.68
N ASP A 337 -25.96 11.22 23.50
CA ASP A 337 -27.28 11.66 23.07
C ASP A 337 -27.73 10.91 21.81
N SER A 338 -28.69 10.00 21.97
CA SER A 338 -29.26 9.19 20.89
C SER A 338 -29.93 10.01 19.79
N THR A 339 -30.42 11.22 20.11
CA THR A 339 -31.09 12.08 19.13
C THR A 339 -30.06 12.76 18.22
N SER A 340 -29.02 13.37 18.80
CA SER A 340 -27.90 13.95 18.07
C SER A 340 -27.18 12.94 17.17
N LEU A 341 -26.97 11.72 17.67
CA LEU A 341 -26.37 10.65 16.88
C LEU A 341 -27.23 10.23 15.68
N SER A 342 -28.57 10.14 15.86
CA SER A 342 -29.49 9.86 14.75
C SER A 342 -29.41 10.94 13.66
N PHE A 343 -29.42 12.22 14.05
CA PHE A 343 -29.26 13.32 13.10
C PHE A 343 -27.92 13.28 12.36
N TYR A 344 -26.83 12.91 13.05
CA TYR A 344 -25.52 12.75 12.44
C TYR A 344 -25.50 11.64 11.39
N LEU A 345 -26.06 10.47 11.70
CA LEU A 345 -26.17 9.38 10.73
C LEU A 345 -26.99 9.78 9.50
N GLN A 346 -28.06 10.56 9.69
CA GLN A 346 -28.86 11.10 8.57
C GLN A 346 -28.08 12.09 7.70
N GLN A 347 -27.25 12.95 8.29
CA GLN A 347 -26.42 13.85 7.50
C GLN A 347 -25.30 13.12 6.76
N MET A 348 -24.66 12.14 7.41
CA MET A 348 -23.67 11.28 6.74
C MET A 348 -24.29 10.47 5.60
N LEU A 349 -25.55 10.06 5.74
CA LEU A 349 -26.32 9.48 4.64
C LEU A 349 -26.56 10.51 3.51
N GLY A 350 -26.90 11.76 3.84
CA GLY A 350 -27.04 12.85 2.88
C GLY A 350 -25.76 13.06 2.05
N PHE A 351 -24.59 13.10 2.68
CA PHE A 351 -23.31 13.17 1.98
C PHE A 351 -23.02 11.90 1.15
N PHE A 352 -23.43 10.72 1.62
CA PHE A 352 -23.28 9.47 0.87
C PHE A 352 -24.12 9.47 -0.42
N GLN A 353 -25.33 10.04 -0.37
CA GLN A 353 -26.26 10.14 -1.51
C GLN A 353 -25.99 11.34 -2.42
N HIS A 354 -25.11 12.24 -2.02
CA HIS A 354 -24.82 13.47 -2.74
C HIS A 354 -24.40 13.20 -4.19
N SER A 355 -24.69 14.12 -5.12
CA SER A 355 -24.38 13.97 -6.55
C SER A 355 -22.87 13.86 -6.80
N LYS A 356 -22.07 14.76 -6.21
CA LYS A 356 -20.60 14.80 -6.28
C LYS A 356 -19.94 13.56 -5.68
N LEU A 357 -18.99 12.95 -6.40
CA LEU A 357 -18.30 11.72 -6.01
C LEU A 357 -17.35 11.91 -4.82
N ALA A 358 -16.69 13.07 -4.72
CA ALA A 358 -15.76 13.37 -3.63
C ALA A 358 -16.45 13.33 -2.26
N LEU A 359 -17.60 13.99 -2.12
CA LEU A 359 -18.42 13.98 -0.90
C LEU A 359 -18.92 12.58 -0.53
N HIS A 360 -19.38 11.83 -1.53
CA HIS A 360 -19.73 10.42 -1.34
C HIS A 360 -18.54 9.61 -0.81
N TYR A 361 -17.36 9.79 -1.42
CA TYR A 361 -16.16 9.04 -1.06
C TYR A 361 -15.68 9.31 0.36
N HIS A 362 -15.75 10.56 0.83
CA HIS A 362 -15.46 10.89 2.22
C HIS A 362 -16.45 10.19 3.17
N SER A 363 -17.77 10.27 2.89
CA SER A 363 -18.79 9.59 3.70
C SER A 363 -18.64 8.06 3.71
N LEU A 364 -18.22 7.45 2.59
CA LEU A 364 -17.94 6.01 2.50
C LEU A 364 -16.92 5.55 3.55
N HIS A 365 -15.87 6.34 3.80
CA HIS A 365 -14.88 6.01 4.83
C HIS A 365 -15.48 5.99 6.24
N PHE A 366 -16.37 6.93 6.54
CA PHE A 366 -17.09 6.94 7.82
C PHE A 366 -17.92 5.67 7.99
N TRP A 367 -18.76 5.32 7.01
CA TRP A 367 -19.62 4.14 7.09
C TRP A 367 -18.83 2.84 7.21
N LEU A 368 -17.68 2.73 6.52
CA LEU A 368 -16.78 1.59 6.66
C LEU A 368 -16.17 1.50 8.05
N SER A 369 -15.70 2.61 8.60
CA SER A 369 -15.12 2.68 9.94
C SER A 369 -16.16 2.27 11.00
N LEU A 370 -17.35 2.87 10.93
CA LEU A 370 -18.47 2.60 11.83
C LEU A 370 -18.89 1.13 11.78
N MET A 371 -19.19 0.60 10.59
CA MET A 371 -19.65 -0.78 10.46
C MET A 371 -18.57 -1.80 10.84
N ARG A 372 -17.30 -1.53 10.53
CA ARG A 372 -16.19 -2.40 10.95
C ARG A 372 -16.05 -2.45 12.46
N ASP A 373 -16.24 -1.33 13.16
CA ASP A 373 -16.24 -1.31 14.62
C ASP A 373 -17.43 -2.08 15.20
N ILE A 374 -18.66 -1.81 14.72
CA ILE A 374 -19.87 -2.52 15.17
C ILE A 374 -19.75 -4.04 14.96
N MET A 375 -19.18 -4.47 13.83
CA MET A 375 -19.05 -5.89 13.44
C MET A 375 -17.81 -6.60 14.01
N SER A 376 -16.87 -5.88 14.63
CA SER A 376 -15.65 -6.49 15.19
C SER A 376 -15.96 -7.37 16.41
N LYS A 377 -15.54 -8.65 16.36
CA LYS A 377 -15.62 -9.57 17.50
C LYS A 377 -14.65 -9.09 18.61
N SER A 378 -15.11 -8.99 19.85
CA SER A 378 -14.25 -8.65 20.98
C SER A 378 -13.14 -9.70 21.10
N LYS A 379 -11.87 -9.27 21.17
CA LYS A 379 -10.75 -10.20 21.39
C LYS A 379 -10.87 -10.78 22.80
N THR A 380 -11.42 -11.98 22.91
CA THR A 380 -11.29 -12.80 24.11
C THR A 380 -9.89 -13.42 24.12
N GLY A 381 -8.95 -12.79 24.84
CA GLY A 381 -7.58 -13.31 24.92
C GLY A 381 -6.64 -12.53 25.82
N SER A 382 -6.51 -13.02 27.06
CA SER A 382 -5.39 -12.96 28.00
C SER A 382 -5.35 -11.87 29.10
N VAL A 383 -5.32 -12.42 30.33
CA VAL A 383 -4.97 -11.90 31.66
C VAL A 383 -6.09 -11.23 32.46
N ASP A 384 -6.39 -11.91 33.58
CA ASP A 384 -7.42 -11.65 34.58
C ASP A 384 -7.40 -10.22 35.15
N ASP A 385 -8.50 -9.50 34.96
CA ASP A 385 -8.96 -8.49 35.92
C ASP A 385 -10.51 -8.42 35.88
N PRO A 386 -11.26 -8.91 36.89
CA PRO A 386 -12.72 -9.10 36.77
C PRO A 386 -13.55 -7.81 36.80
N ASN A 387 -12.93 -6.62 36.86
CA ASN A 387 -13.61 -5.36 37.17
C ASN A 387 -13.64 -4.30 36.04
N ILE A 388 -13.29 -4.63 34.80
CA ILE A 388 -13.39 -3.68 33.67
C ILE A 388 -14.16 -4.29 32.47
N GLY A 389 -15.48 -4.06 32.46
CA GLY A 389 -16.16 -3.45 31.30
C GLY A 389 -16.40 -4.23 29.99
N THR A 390 -16.25 -5.55 29.90
CA THR A 390 -16.51 -6.27 28.63
C THR A 390 -17.98 -6.29 28.20
N GLY A 391 -18.94 -6.27 29.14
CA GLY A 391 -20.38 -6.23 28.81
C GLY A 391 -20.91 -4.87 28.38
N ARG A 392 -20.19 -3.77 28.68
CA ARG A 392 -20.64 -2.39 28.42
C ARG A 392 -20.49 -2.00 26.95
N THR A 393 -19.37 -2.40 26.34
CA THR A 393 -19.05 -2.15 24.92
C THR A 393 -19.94 -2.93 23.96
N GLU A 394 -20.35 -4.16 24.30
CA GLU A 394 -21.25 -4.94 23.44
C GLU A 394 -22.68 -4.37 23.42
N ASN A 395 -23.16 -3.87 24.57
CA ASN A 395 -24.47 -3.23 24.66
C ASN A 395 -24.51 -1.89 23.90
N GLU A 396 -23.41 -1.13 23.92
CA GLU A 396 -23.23 0.09 23.12
C GLU A 396 -23.26 -0.22 21.61
N LYS A 397 -22.54 -1.26 21.14
CA LYS A 397 -22.59 -1.70 19.74
C LYS A 397 -23.99 -2.11 19.28
N LYS A 398 -24.77 -2.79 20.14
CA LYS A 398 -26.18 -3.15 19.84
C LYS A 398 -27.07 -1.92 19.72
N LYS A 399 -26.87 -0.91 20.58
CA LYS A 399 -27.59 0.37 20.49
C LYS A 399 -27.24 1.14 19.21
N LEU A 400 -25.96 1.18 18.84
CA LEU A 400 -25.50 1.78 17.58
C LEU A 400 -26.12 1.09 16.36
N LEU A 401 -26.13 -0.25 16.36
CA LEU A 401 -26.74 -1.03 15.29
C LEU A 401 -28.25 -0.78 15.18
N ALA A 402 -28.95 -0.57 16.31
CA ALA A 402 -30.38 -0.25 16.31
C ALA A 402 -30.69 1.13 15.69
N LEU A 403 -29.75 2.09 15.77
CA LEU A 403 -29.90 3.41 15.14
C LEU A 403 -29.69 3.37 13.62
N VAL A 404 -29.00 2.35 13.10
CA VAL A 404 -28.95 2.09 11.67
C VAL A 404 -30.29 1.50 11.25
N THR A 405 -31.23 2.36 10.86
CA THR A 405 -32.60 1.96 10.48
C THR A 405 -32.62 1.17 9.17
N ASP A 406 -33.76 0.55 8.86
CA ASP A 406 -33.95 -0.15 7.58
C ASP A 406 -33.84 0.83 6.40
N ASP A 407 -34.35 2.06 6.58
CA ASP A 407 -34.26 3.12 5.57
C ASP A 407 -32.81 3.53 5.25
N ILE A 408 -31.97 3.69 6.29
CA ILE A 408 -30.54 4.00 6.11
C ILE A 408 -29.85 2.87 5.33
N CYS A 409 -30.08 1.62 5.74
CA CYS A 409 -29.52 0.45 5.06
C CYS A 409 -29.96 0.38 3.59
N SER A 410 -31.26 0.58 3.33
CA SER A 410 -31.83 0.59 1.97
C SER A 410 -31.17 1.67 1.10
N ALA A 411 -31.08 2.89 1.61
CA ALA A 411 -30.51 4.04 0.90
C ALA A 411 -29.01 3.84 0.59
N ILE A 412 -28.24 3.29 1.53
CA ILE A 412 -26.81 2.99 1.32
C ILE A 412 -26.65 1.90 0.27
N LEU A 413 -27.43 0.81 0.33
CA LEU A 413 -27.36 -0.27 -0.64
C LEU A 413 -27.71 0.23 -2.06
N GLU A 414 -28.82 0.95 -2.21
CA GLU A 414 -29.25 1.50 -3.51
C GLU A 414 -28.21 2.46 -4.12
N THR A 415 -27.67 3.36 -3.31
CA THR A 415 -26.63 4.30 -3.76
C THR A 415 -25.34 3.58 -4.12
N SER A 416 -24.95 2.57 -3.34
CA SER A 416 -23.78 1.74 -3.62
C SER A 416 -23.96 0.99 -4.95
N PHE A 417 -25.15 0.43 -5.19
CA PHE A 417 -25.49 -0.28 -6.42
C PHE A 417 -25.36 0.63 -7.66
N LEU A 418 -25.79 1.89 -7.57
CA LEU A 418 -25.67 2.86 -8.66
C LEU A 418 -24.21 3.24 -8.94
N ARG A 419 -23.38 3.40 -7.90
CA ARG A 419 -22.00 3.89 -8.00
C ARG A 419 -20.94 2.84 -8.37
N MET A 420 -21.33 1.59 -8.60
CA MET A 420 -20.39 0.52 -9.02
C MET A 420 -20.05 0.52 -10.53
N LEU A 421 -20.70 1.36 -11.35
CA LEU A 421 -20.60 1.35 -12.81
C LEU A 421 -19.21 1.77 -13.32
N ARG A 422 -18.66 1.07 -14.33
CA ARG A 422 -17.33 1.36 -14.91
C ARG A 422 -17.38 2.39 -16.05
N LYS A 423 -16.46 3.38 -16.05
CA LYS A 423 -16.33 4.45 -17.06
C LYS A 423 -16.12 3.92 -18.48
N GLU A 424 -15.29 2.88 -18.63
CA GLU A 424 -14.84 2.35 -19.94
C GLU A 424 -15.91 1.71 -20.82
N LYS A 425 -17.07 1.35 -20.25
CA LYS A 425 -18.14 0.67 -20.99
C LYS A 425 -19.22 1.62 -21.49
N LEU A 426 -19.01 2.93 -21.37
CA LEU A 426 -19.92 3.98 -21.84
C LEU A 426 -19.21 4.85 -22.87
N HIS A 427 -19.81 5.03 -24.04
CA HIS A 427 -19.31 5.98 -25.04
C HIS A 427 -19.49 7.42 -24.55
N SER A 428 -18.46 8.24 -24.74
CA SER A 428 -18.32 9.61 -24.22
C SER A 428 -19.43 10.59 -24.66
N GLU A 429 -20.18 10.27 -25.71
CA GLU A 429 -21.26 11.12 -26.26
C GLU A 429 -22.63 10.91 -25.58
N MET A 430 -22.72 9.99 -24.61
CA MET A 430 -23.98 9.63 -23.96
C MET A 430 -24.05 10.01 -22.47
N ILE A 431 -23.25 10.99 -22.06
CA ILE A 431 -23.34 11.64 -20.75
C ILE A 431 -24.55 12.58 -20.80
N PRO A 432 -25.60 12.38 -19.98
CA PRO A 432 -26.69 13.35 -19.93
C PRO A 432 -26.14 14.68 -19.40
N ILE A 433 -26.20 15.71 -20.23
CA ILE A 433 -26.03 17.11 -19.82
C ILE A 433 -27.23 17.42 -18.92
N GLY A 434 -27.07 17.31 -17.60
CA GLY A 434 -28.10 17.68 -16.63
C GLY A 434 -28.17 16.81 -15.38
N GLY A 435 -27.66 17.33 -14.25
CA GLY A 435 -28.13 17.06 -12.88
C GLY A 435 -28.06 15.64 -12.30
N THR A 436 -27.54 14.63 -13.01
CA THR A 436 -27.69 13.22 -12.60
C THR A 436 -26.34 12.63 -12.15
N LEU A 437 -26.17 12.41 -10.83
CA LEU A 437 -25.11 11.66 -10.12
C LEU A 437 -23.72 11.56 -10.80
N GLU A 438 -22.70 12.23 -10.25
CA GLU A 438 -21.32 12.11 -10.72
C GLU A 438 -20.76 10.72 -10.37
N LEU A 439 -20.62 9.87 -11.39
CA LEU A 439 -20.15 8.49 -11.25
C LEU A 439 -18.61 8.37 -11.30
N TRP A 440 -17.94 9.34 -11.92
CA TRP A 440 -16.49 9.37 -12.06
C TRP A 440 -15.97 10.80 -11.87
N SER A 441 -14.82 10.93 -11.21
CA SER A 441 -14.02 12.17 -11.15
C SER A 441 -12.82 12.02 -12.07
N ASP A 442 -12.34 13.13 -12.63
CA ASP A 442 -11.07 13.16 -13.36
C ASP A 442 -9.86 12.93 -12.43
N ASP A 443 -10.05 13.07 -11.11
CA ASP A 443 -9.04 12.68 -10.09
C ASP A 443 -8.73 11.16 -10.08
N PHE A 444 -9.59 10.31 -10.67
CA PHE A 444 -9.31 8.88 -10.84
C PHE A 444 -8.49 8.65 -12.12
N ASP A 445 -7.19 8.99 -12.07
CA ASP A 445 -6.27 8.86 -13.20
C ASP A 445 -6.04 7.41 -13.66
N SER A 446 -6.35 6.40 -12.82
CA SER A 446 -6.10 4.98 -13.14
C SER A 446 -7.27 4.03 -12.85
N LYS A 447 -7.34 2.92 -13.62
CA LYS A 447 -8.29 1.80 -13.37
C LYS A 447 -8.11 1.18 -11.98
N ILE A 448 -6.92 1.33 -11.39
CA ILE A 448 -6.57 0.77 -10.08
C ILE A 448 -7.33 1.52 -8.99
N ASP A 449 -7.38 2.85 -9.07
CA ASP A 449 -8.02 3.68 -8.05
C ASP A 449 -9.53 3.45 -8.01
N PHE A 450 -10.19 3.34 -9.17
CA PHE A 450 -11.59 2.95 -9.25
C PHE A 450 -11.83 1.53 -8.73
N SER A 451 -10.91 0.59 -8.99
CA SER A 451 -11.03 -0.79 -8.47
C SER A 451 -10.94 -0.84 -6.94
N ASN A 452 -10.09 -0.01 -6.34
CA ASN A 452 -9.96 0.12 -4.89
C ASN A 452 -11.22 0.74 -4.27
N TYR A 453 -11.76 1.78 -4.90
CA TYR A 453 -13.04 2.38 -4.51
C TYR A 453 -14.18 1.36 -4.55
N ARG A 454 -14.30 0.59 -5.63
CA ARG A 454 -15.33 -0.45 -5.76
C ARG A 454 -15.15 -1.56 -4.72
N ALA A 455 -13.91 -1.97 -4.41
CA ALA A 455 -13.64 -2.96 -3.37
C ALA A 455 -14.14 -2.49 -1.98
N ARG A 456 -14.01 -1.19 -1.68
CA ARG A 456 -14.53 -0.55 -0.47
C ARG A 456 -16.07 -0.53 -0.43
N LEU A 457 -16.74 -0.21 -1.54
CA LEU A 457 -18.21 -0.33 -1.63
C LEU A 457 -18.68 -1.77 -1.39
N LEU A 458 -18.00 -2.76 -1.97
CA LEU A 458 -18.33 -4.17 -1.78
C LEU A 458 -18.11 -4.62 -0.32
N GLU A 459 -17.06 -4.13 0.34
CA GLU A 459 -16.87 -4.34 1.79
C GLU A 459 -18.04 -3.78 2.60
N LEU A 460 -18.50 -2.56 2.27
CA LEU A 460 -19.65 -1.96 2.94
C LEU A 460 -20.93 -2.79 2.74
N ILE A 461 -21.20 -3.23 1.51
CA ILE A 461 -22.33 -4.12 1.18
C ILE A 461 -22.28 -5.40 2.04
N ARG A 462 -21.10 -6.00 2.24
CA ARG A 462 -20.94 -7.17 3.11
C ARG A 462 -21.31 -6.86 4.57
N PHE A 463 -20.88 -5.71 5.11
CA PHE A 463 -21.28 -5.35 6.47
C PHE A 463 -22.79 -5.18 6.64
N PHE A 464 -23.46 -4.52 5.69
CA PHE A 464 -24.92 -4.36 5.74
C PHE A 464 -25.68 -5.68 5.49
N ALA A 465 -25.17 -6.55 4.62
CA ALA A 465 -25.72 -7.88 4.41
C ALA A 465 -25.59 -8.76 5.67
N SER A 466 -24.49 -8.63 6.43
CA SER A 466 -24.32 -9.31 7.71
C SER A 466 -25.27 -8.77 8.79
N ALA A 467 -25.51 -7.45 8.80
CA ALA A 467 -26.36 -6.80 9.79
C ALA A 467 -27.86 -7.03 9.52
N LYS A 468 -28.30 -6.93 8.26
CA LYS A 468 -29.71 -7.01 7.84
C LYS A 468 -29.86 -7.87 6.57
N PRO A 469 -29.71 -9.21 6.70
CA PRO A 469 -29.63 -10.11 5.55
C PRO A 469 -30.90 -10.11 4.68
N LEU A 470 -32.09 -10.05 5.29
CA LEU A 470 -33.35 -10.07 4.54
C LEU A 470 -33.52 -8.82 3.67
N LEU A 471 -33.24 -7.64 4.21
CA LEU A 471 -33.34 -6.38 3.49
C LEU A 471 -32.31 -6.32 2.34
N ALA A 472 -31.08 -6.75 2.61
CA ALA A 472 -30.04 -6.79 1.59
C ALA A 472 -30.40 -7.75 0.43
N ALA A 473 -30.90 -8.95 0.74
CA ALA A 473 -31.37 -9.91 -0.24
C ALA A 473 -32.56 -9.38 -1.06
N ALA A 474 -33.53 -8.74 -0.41
CA ALA A 474 -34.68 -8.13 -1.08
C ALA A 474 -34.24 -7.03 -2.05
N LYS A 475 -33.39 -6.09 -1.61
CA LYS A 475 -32.96 -4.94 -2.42
C LYS A 475 -32.10 -5.34 -3.62
N VAL A 476 -31.18 -6.29 -3.44
CA VAL A 476 -30.36 -6.76 -4.57
C VAL A 476 -31.19 -7.55 -5.58
N SER A 477 -32.19 -8.33 -5.11
CA SER A 477 -33.12 -9.08 -5.96
C SER A 477 -34.06 -8.15 -6.74
N GLU A 478 -34.66 -7.15 -6.07
CA GLU A 478 -35.52 -6.15 -6.68
C GLU A 478 -34.78 -5.38 -7.78
N ARG A 479 -33.57 -4.88 -7.47
CA ARG A 479 -32.76 -4.14 -8.44
C ARG A 479 -32.37 -4.99 -9.65
N THR A 480 -31.96 -6.23 -9.41
CA THR A 480 -31.60 -7.17 -10.49
C THR A 480 -32.81 -7.48 -11.38
N THR A 481 -33.96 -7.73 -10.76
CA THR A 481 -35.22 -7.98 -11.47
C THR A 481 -35.64 -6.78 -12.34
N ALA A 482 -35.50 -5.57 -11.80
CA ALA A 482 -35.80 -4.34 -12.54
C ALA A 482 -34.89 -4.17 -13.77
N ILE A 483 -33.59 -4.44 -13.64
CA ILE A 483 -32.63 -4.38 -14.75
C ILE A 483 -32.97 -5.44 -15.82
N ILE A 484 -33.27 -6.67 -15.40
CA ILE A 484 -33.67 -7.75 -16.34
C ILE A 484 -34.93 -7.35 -17.11
N LYS A 485 -35.95 -6.81 -16.43
CA LYS A 485 -37.19 -6.34 -17.08
C LYS A 485 -36.91 -5.23 -18.09
N ASN A 486 -36.05 -4.27 -17.77
CA ASN A 486 -35.67 -3.19 -18.69
C ASN A 486 -34.93 -3.71 -19.94
N LEU A 487 -34.00 -4.66 -19.75
CA LEU A 487 -33.30 -5.32 -20.85
C LEU A 487 -34.23 -6.10 -21.78
N MET A 488 -35.34 -6.66 -21.26
CA MET A 488 -36.34 -7.33 -22.09
C MET A 488 -37.19 -6.34 -22.90
N LEU A 489 -37.38 -5.12 -22.39
CA LEU A 489 -38.21 -4.09 -23.03
C LEU A 489 -37.44 -3.31 -24.12
N VAL A 490 -36.13 -3.10 -23.94
CA VAL A 490 -35.27 -2.34 -24.87
C VAL A 490 -34.05 -3.18 -25.24
N PRO A 491 -34.08 -3.97 -26.32
CA PRO A 491 -33.06 -4.99 -26.63
C PRO A 491 -31.66 -4.47 -27.05
N ALA A 492 -31.29 -3.20 -26.80
CA ALA A 492 -30.05 -2.62 -27.32
C ALA A 492 -29.39 -1.54 -26.43
N SER A 493 -29.78 -1.40 -25.16
CA SER A 493 -29.13 -0.43 -24.28
C SER A 493 -27.78 -0.97 -23.76
N THR A 494 -26.69 -0.54 -24.41
CA THR A 494 -25.31 -0.78 -23.92
C THR A 494 -25.12 -0.34 -22.47
N LYS A 495 -25.90 0.66 -22.02
CA LYS A 495 -25.98 1.14 -20.63
C LYS A 495 -26.50 0.08 -19.66
N ASP A 496 -27.60 -0.60 -19.97
CA ASP A 496 -28.21 -1.56 -19.03
C ASP A 496 -27.39 -2.84 -18.90
N LEU A 497 -26.72 -3.26 -19.98
CA LEU A 497 -25.76 -4.37 -19.93
C LEU A 497 -24.57 -4.04 -19.01
N ALA A 498 -24.00 -2.82 -19.12
CA ALA A 498 -22.92 -2.38 -18.24
C ALA A 498 -23.37 -2.27 -16.76
N ILE A 499 -24.62 -1.89 -16.53
CA ILE A 499 -25.22 -1.88 -15.18
C ILE A 499 -25.33 -3.31 -14.65
N MET A 500 -25.86 -4.25 -15.45
CA MET A 500 -26.00 -5.65 -15.05
C MET A 500 -24.65 -6.31 -14.75
N GLU A 501 -23.66 -6.09 -15.61
CA GLU A 501 -22.27 -6.50 -15.37
C GLU A 501 -21.67 -5.91 -14.09
N SER A 502 -22.10 -4.73 -13.66
CA SER A 502 -21.63 -4.18 -12.39
C SER A 502 -22.37 -4.78 -11.20
N MET A 503 -23.65 -5.11 -11.35
CA MET A 503 -24.51 -5.57 -10.27
C MET A 503 -24.26 -7.01 -9.81
N HIS A 504 -23.72 -7.91 -10.65
CA HIS A 504 -23.43 -9.29 -10.22
C HIS A 504 -22.51 -9.36 -8.99
N LEU A 505 -21.52 -8.45 -8.85
CA LEU A 505 -20.62 -8.43 -7.70
C LEU A 505 -21.35 -8.05 -6.39
N ALA A 506 -22.39 -7.21 -6.46
CA ALA A 506 -23.22 -6.94 -5.29
C ALA A 506 -23.99 -8.18 -4.86
N LEU A 507 -24.62 -8.89 -5.81
CA LEU A 507 -25.32 -10.14 -5.52
C LEU A 507 -24.37 -11.18 -4.90
N GLU A 508 -23.21 -11.37 -5.51
CA GLU A 508 -22.18 -12.29 -5.01
C GLU A 508 -21.79 -11.97 -3.57
N ASN A 509 -21.50 -10.71 -3.24
CA ASN A 509 -21.11 -10.31 -1.89
C ASN A 509 -22.25 -10.44 -0.87
N VAL A 510 -23.50 -10.16 -1.27
CA VAL A 510 -24.67 -10.38 -0.40
C VAL A 510 -24.85 -11.88 -0.11
N VAL A 511 -24.86 -12.73 -1.13
CA VAL A 511 -25.08 -14.17 -0.99
C VAL A 511 -23.95 -14.84 -0.20
N ILE A 512 -22.69 -14.54 -0.51
CA ILE A 512 -21.54 -15.07 0.23
C ILE A 512 -21.63 -14.69 1.72
N THR A 513 -22.02 -13.45 2.02
CA THR A 513 -22.12 -13.02 3.42
C THR A 513 -23.22 -13.77 4.18
N ILE A 514 -24.36 -14.03 3.53
CA ILE A 514 -25.51 -14.70 4.15
C ILE A 514 -25.24 -16.20 4.37
N PHE A 515 -24.62 -16.89 3.39
CA PHE A 515 -24.54 -18.36 3.37
C PHE A 515 -23.14 -18.93 3.67
N ASP A 516 -22.05 -18.21 3.36
CA ASP A 516 -20.67 -18.68 3.62
C ASP A 516 -20.07 -18.12 4.93
N GLY A 517 -20.79 -17.23 5.64
CA GLY A 517 -20.42 -16.73 6.97
C GLY A 517 -20.44 -17.84 8.03
N SER A 518 -19.25 -18.17 8.57
CA SER A 518 -18.96 -19.21 9.59
C SER A 518 -20.17 -19.79 10.36
N ASN A 519 -20.82 -20.85 9.85
CA ASN A 519 -21.90 -21.61 10.52
C ASN A 519 -23.02 -20.76 11.20
N GLU A 520 -23.22 -19.50 10.77
CA GLU A 520 -24.21 -18.60 11.36
C GLU A 520 -25.59 -18.77 10.72
N TYR A 521 -25.67 -19.14 9.42
CA TYR A 521 -26.96 -19.40 8.74
C TYR A 521 -27.81 -20.47 9.43
N GLY A 522 -27.19 -21.55 9.91
CA GLY A 522 -27.86 -22.62 10.65
C GLY A 522 -28.39 -22.20 12.02
N LYS A 523 -28.00 -21.02 12.53
CA LYS A 523 -28.45 -20.45 13.81
C LYS A 523 -29.56 -19.41 13.64
N ILE A 524 -29.88 -19.04 12.40
CA ILE A 524 -30.96 -18.11 12.07
C ILE A 524 -32.32 -18.80 12.28
N GLY A 525 -33.33 -18.06 12.74
CA GLY A 525 -34.69 -18.59 12.92
C GLY A 525 -35.32 -19.08 11.60
N HIS A 526 -36.13 -20.15 11.68
CA HIS A 526 -36.75 -20.79 10.51
C HIS A 526 -37.57 -19.84 9.63
N ASP A 527 -38.27 -18.87 10.22
CA ASP A 527 -39.05 -17.88 9.47
C ASP A 527 -38.16 -17.02 8.55
N LEU A 528 -37.00 -16.58 9.06
CA LEU A 528 -36.06 -15.77 8.29
C LEU A 528 -35.40 -16.59 7.17
N GLN A 529 -35.08 -17.86 7.43
CA GLN A 529 -34.57 -18.78 6.41
C GLN A 529 -35.60 -18.99 5.28
N HIS A 530 -36.88 -19.16 5.63
CA HIS A 530 -37.94 -19.31 4.64
C HIS A 530 -38.10 -18.05 3.77
N SER A 531 -38.10 -16.85 4.37
CA SER A 531 -38.18 -15.60 3.60
C SER A 531 -36.97 -15.39 2.69
N LEU A 532 -35.75 -15.68 3.17
CA LEU A 532 -34.53 -15.62 2.36
C LEU A 532 -34.57 -16.60 1.19
N HIS A 533 -35.03 -17.83 1.45
CA HIS A 533 -35.25 -18.83 0.40
C HIS A 533 -36.21 -18.32 -0.67
N GLN A 534 -37.38 -17.83 -0.29
CA GLN A 534 -38.39 -17.36 -1.23
C GLN A 534 -37.88 -16.23 -2.15
N ILE A 535 -37.11 -15.28 -1.61
CA ILE A 535 -36.56 -14.16 -2.38
C ILE A 535 -35.51 -14.63 -3.38
N LEU A 536 -34.56 -15.46 -2.94
CA LEU A 536 -33.45 -15.89 -3.78
C LEU A 536 -33.83 -16.99 -4.77
N GLU A 537 -34.75 -17.90 -4.39
CA GLU A 537 -35.33 -18.88 -5.30
C GLU A 537 -36.13 -18.16 -6.40
N GLY A 538 -36.92 -17.14 -6.05
CA GLY A 538 -37.64 -16.32 -7.03
C GLY A 538 -36.71 -15.66 -8.04
N LEU A 539 -35.56 -15.13 -7.58
CA LEU A 539 -34.53 -14.56 -8.46
C LEU A 539 -33.86 -15.63 -9.34
N LEU A 540 -33.52 -16.78 -8.76
CA LEU A 540 -32.87 -17.89 -9.45
C LEU A 540 -33.76 -18.42 -10.59
N GLN A 541 -35.05 -18.64 -10.34
CA GLN A 541 -36.00 -19.10 -11.35
C GLN A 541 -36.14 -18.09 -12.49
N GLN A 542 -36.14 -16.79 -12.20
CA GLN A 542 -36.12 -15.75 -13.23
C GLN A 542 -34.85 -15.84 -14.09
N LEU A 543 -33.67 -15.97 -13.48
CA LEU A 543 -32.39 -16.10 -14.21
C LEU A 543 -32.34 -17.35 -15.09
N ILE A 544 -32.80 -18.50 -14.59
CA ILE A 544 -32.85 -19.77 -15.34
C ILE A 544 -33.78 -19.65 -16.56
N SER A 545 -34.88 -18.89 -16.43
CA SER A 545 -35.85 -18.69 -17.52
C SER A 545 -35.33 -17.86 -18.70
N LEU A 546 -34.23 -17.13 -18.55
CA LEU A 546 -33.66 -16.26 -19.59
C LEU A 546 -33.05 -17.06 -20.74
N LYS A 547 -33.37 -16.71 -21.99
CA LYS A 547 -32.88 -17.39 -23.21
C LYS A 547 -31.85 -16.56 -23.97
N TRP A 548 -30.88 -15.99 -23.26
CA TRP A 548 -29.82 -15.19 -23.89
C TRP A 548 -28.82 -16.07 -24.62
N THR A 549 -28.56 -15.73 -25.88
CA THR A 549 -27.63 -16.43 -26.77
C THR A 549 -26.42 -15.58 -27.17
N GLU A 550 -26.46 -14.28 -26.91
CA GLU A 550 -25.33 -13.38 -27.18
C GLU A 550 -24.17 -13.64 -26.20
N PRO A 551 -22.91 -13.75 -26.67
CA PRO A 551 -21.78 -14.09 -25.82
C PRO A 551 -21.62 -13.24 -24.56
N THR A 552 -21.79 -11.91 -24.67
CA THR A 552 -21.65 -10.98 -23.53
C THR A 552 -22.77 -11.18 -22.51
N MET A 553 -24.01 -11.39 -22.96
CA MET A 553 -25.15 -11.66 -22.07
C MET A 553 -25.02 -13.03 -21.40
N VAL A 554 -24.51 -14.04 -22.11
CA VAL A 554 -24.24 -15.38 -21.56
C VAL A 554 -23.15 -15.32 -20.48
N GLU A 555 -22.07 -14.58 -20.73
CA GLU A 555 -20.99 -14.34 -19.75
C GLU A 555 -21.55 -13.72 -18.46
N VAL A 556 -22.40 -12.69 -18.60
CA VAL A 556 -23.08 -12.04 -17.46
C VAL A 556 -23.99 -13.00 -16.73
N LEU A 557 -24.83 -13.76 -17.44
CA LEU A 557 -25.74 -14.72 -16.81
C LEU A 557 -24.96 -15.81 -16.03
N GLY A 558 -23.84 -16.28 -16.58
CA GLY A 558 -22.93 -17.20 -15.89
C GLY A 558 -22.44 -16.63 -14.55
N HIS A 559 -22.05 -15.35 -14.51
CA HIS A 559 -21.64 -14.70 -13.25
C HIS A 559 -22.77 -14.57 -12.22
N TYR A 560 -24.02 -14.38 -12.64
CA TYR A 560 -25.17 -14.36 -11.73
C TYR A 560 -25.48 -15.74 -11.16
N LEU A 561 -25.34 -16.80 -11.96
CA LEU A 561 -25.47 -18.18 -11.48
C LEU A 561 -24.34 -18.52 -10.50
N ASP A 562 -23.09 -18.09 -10.78
CA ASP A 562 -21.95 -18.24 -9.87
C ASP A 562 -22.23 -17.62 -8.50
N ALA A 563 -22.78 -16.40 -8.48
CA ALA A 563 -23.09 -15.65 -7.27
C ALA A 563 -24.08 -16.39 -6.35
N LEU A 564 -24.97 -17.21 -6.92
CA LEU A 564 -25.94 -18.03 -6.19
C LEU A 564 -25.38 -19.40 -5.75
N GLY A 565 -24.12 -19.71 -6.05
CA GLY A 565 -23.47 -20.96 -5.65
C GLY A 565 -23.60 -21.30 -4.15
N PRO A 566 -23.32 -20.38 -3.21
CA PRO A 566 -23.46 -20.65 -1.77
C PRO A 566 -24.90 -20.94 -1.33
N PHE A 567 -25.90 -20.36 -2.00
CA PHE A 567 -27.31 -20.66 -1.76
C PHE A 567 -27.65 -22.12 -2.10
N LEU A 568 -27.10 -22.66 -3.19
CA LEU A 568 -27.30 -24.05 -3.61
C LEU A 568 -26.77 -25.09 -2.62
N ARG A 569 -25.84 -24.70 -1.74
CA ARG A 569 -25.35 -25.58 -0.67
C ARG A 569 -26.45 -25.96 0.31
N TYR A 570 -27.38 -25.05 0.60
CA TYR A 570 -28.47 -25.25 1.56
C TYR A 570 -29.76 -25.74 0.89
N TYR A 571 -29.93 -25.49 -0.42
CA TYR A 571 -31.10 -25.87 -1.20
C TYR A 571 -30.71 -26.75 -2.40
N PRO A 572 -30.47 -28.06 -2.18
CA PRO A 572 -29.94 -28.96 -3.20
C PRO A 572 -30.89 -29.19 -4.39
N ASP A 573 -32.21 -29.02 -4.20
CA ASP A 573 -33.23 -29.26 -5.23
C ASP A 573 -33.03 -28.36 -6.47
N ALA A 574 -32.47 -27.17 -6.29
CA ALA A 574 -32.20 -26.22 -7.37
C ALA A 574 -30.89 -26.49 -8.13
N VAL A 575 -30.03 -27.40 -7.67
CA VAL A 575 -28.71 -27.65 -8.28
C VAL A 575 -28.86 -28.20 -9.70
N GLY A 576 -29.78 -29.15 -9.91
CA GLY A 576 -30.01 -29.78 -11.21
C GLY A 576 -30.44 -28.79 -12.30
N SER A 577 -31.31 -27.83 -11.97
CA SER A 577 -31.78 -26.83 -12.92
C SER A 577 -30.66 -25.86 -13.33
N VAL A 578 -29.77 -25.49 -12.40
CA VAL A 578 -28.60 -24.65 -12.67
C VAL A 578 -27.61 -25.35 -13.60
N ILE A 579 -27.31 -26.64 -13.35
CA ILE A 579 -26.41 -27.42 -14.21
C ILE A 579 -26.94 -27.52 -15.63
N ASN A 580 -28.23 -27.85 -15.77
CA ASN A 580 -28.87 -27.95 -17.07
C ASN A 580 -28.80 -26.60 -17.81
N LYS A 581 -28.99 -25.49 -17.07
CA LYS A 581 -28.86 -24.16 -17.65
C LYS A 581 -27.43 -23.84 -18.11
N LEU A 582 -26.41 -24.22 -17.35
CA LEU A 582 -25.01 -24.02 -17.76
C LEU A 582 -24.67 -24.78 -19.04
N PHE A 583 -25.14 -26.02 -19.21
CA PHE A 583 -24.97 -26.76 -20.46
C PHE A 583 -25.76 -26.17 -21.63
N GLU A 584 -26.99 -25.69 -21.39
CA GLU A 584 -27.78 -24.94 -22.39
C GLU A 584 -27.02 -23.70 -22.87
N LEU A 585 -26.43 -22.93 -21.96
CA LEU A 585 -25.64 -21.74 -22.28
C LEU A 585 -24.33 -22.07 -23.01
N LEU A 586 -23.67 -23.18 -22.64
CA LEU A 586 -22.44 -23.62 -23.32
C LEU A 586 -22.73 -24.05 -24.77
N THR A 587 -23.83 -24.76 -25.00
CA THR A 587 -24.21 -25.30 -26.31
C THR A 587 -24.84 -24.27 -27.24
N SER A 588 -25.40 -23.18 -26.70
CA SER A 588 -25.95 -22.08 -27.51
C SER A 588 -24.87 -21.20 -28.16
N LEU A 589 -23.63 -21.25 -27.66
CA LEU A 589 -22.51 -20.44 -28.15
C LEU A 589 -21.75 -21.14 -29.29
N PRO A 590 -21.31 -20.40 -30.33
CA PRO A 590 -20.63 -20.98 -31.48
C PRO A 590 -19.26 -21.58 -31.11
N VAL A 591 -18.97 -22.76 -31.67
CA VAL A 591 -17.70 -23.49 -31.47
C VAL A 591 -16.60 -22.95 -32.41
N THR A 592 -16.95 -22.64 -33.66
CA THR A 592 -16.02 -22.12 -34.68
C THR A 592 -16.04 -20.59 -34.70
N VAL A 593 -14.88 -19.95 -34.51
CA VAL A 593 -14.76 -18.48 -34.55
C VAL A 593 -13.63 -18.07 -35.50
N LYS A 594 -13.86 -17.01 -36.29
CA LYS A 594 -12.92 -16.53 -37.32
C LYS A 594 -11.59 -15.99 -36.78
N ASP A 595 -11.58 -15.41 -35.58
CA ASP A 595 -10.37 -14.97 -34.86
C ASP A 595 -10.47 -15.41 -33.39
N PRO A 596 -9.67 -16.40 -32.93
CA PRO A 596 -9.80 -16.94 -31.58
C PRO A 596 -9.27 -16.01 -30.48
N SER A 597 -8.44 -15.01 -30.81
CA SER A 597 -7.81 -14.09 -29.84
C SER A 597 -8.75 -12.97 -29.38
N THR A 598 -9.69 -12.56 -30.24
CA THR A 598 -10.67 -11.47 -29.97
C THR A 598 -12.09 -11.98 -29.74
N SER A 599 -12.32 -13.30 -29.85
CA SER A 599 -13.63 -13.92 -29.75
C SER A 599 -14.32 -13.73 -28.39
N THR A 600 -15.41 -12.96 -28.38
CA THR A 600 -16.33 -12.86 -27.24
C THR A 600 -17.02 -14.19 -26.95
N ALA A 601 -17.33 -14.98 -27.98
CA ALA A 601 -17.92 -16.31 -27.86
C ALA A 601 -17.01 -17.28 -27.09
N ARG A 602 -15.71 -17.32 -27.40
CA ARG A 602 -14.75 -18.17 -26.69
C ARG A 602 -14.64 -17.78 -25.22
N ARG A 603 -14.56 -16.48 -24.93
CA ARG A 603 -14.51 -15.97 -23.55
C ARG A 603 -15.75 -16.40 -22.75
N ALA A 604 -16.93 -16.25 -23.34
CA ALA A 604 -18.19 -16.66 -22.73
C ALA A 604 -18.21 -18.17 -22.45
N ARG A 605 -17.81 -19.01 -23.42
CA ARG A 605 -17.72 -20.47 -23.22
C ARG A 605 -16.78 -20.85 -22.07
N LEU A 606 -15.57 -20.27 -22.03
CA LEU A 606 -14.61 -20.50 -20.95
C LEU A 606 -15.13 -20.03 -19.59
N GLN A 607 -15.86 -18.91 -19.55
CA GLN A 607 -16.52 -18.44 -18.34
C GLN A 607 -17.59 -19.43 -17.86
N ILE A 608 -18.43 -19.96 -18.75
CA ILE A 608 -19.43 -20.98 -18.39
C ILE A 608 -18.77 -22.26 -17.88
N CYS A 609 -17.68 -22.74 -18.51
CA CYS A 609 -16.91 -23.86 -17.95
C CYS A 609 -16.35 -23.51 -16.56
N THR A 610 -15.89 -22.28 -16.35
CA THR A 610 -15.39 -21.80 -15.05
C THR A 610 -16.50 -21.74 -14.00
N SER A 611 -17.75 -21.49 -14.41
CA SER A 611 -18.92 -21.57 -13.53
C SER A 611 -19.07 -22.94 -12.89
N PHE A 612 -18.82 -24.04 -13.62
CA PHE A 612 -18.82 -25.39 -13.01
C PHE A 612 -17.80 -25.52 -11.86
N ILE A 613 -16.61 -24.92 -11.99
CA ILE A 613 -15.61 -24.89 -10.91
C ILE A 613 -16.13 -24.10 -9.69
N ARG A 614 -16.75 -22.94 -9.93
CA ARG A 614 -17.25 -22.06 -8.86
C ARG A 614 -18.42 -22.70 -8.12
N ILE A 615 -19.38 -23.26 -8.85
CA ILE A 615 -20.51 -24.01 -8.29
C ILE A 615 -20.03 -25.25 -7.53
N ALA A 616 -19.07 -26.02 -8.07
CA ALA A 616 -18.53 -27.19 -7.38
C ALA A 616 -17.88 -26.85 -6.03
N LYS A 617 -17.22 -25.69 -5.91
CA LYS A 617 -16.66 -25.23 -4.63
C LYS A 617 -17.74 -24.77 -3.65
N ALA A 618 -18.74 -24.04 -4.14
CA ALA A 618 -19.75 -23.41 -3.29
C ALA A 618 -20.83 -24.40 -2.82
N ALA A 619 -21.38 -25.21 -3.74
CA ALA A 619 -22.43 -26.18 -3.44
C ALA A 619 -21.91 -27.45 -2.72
N ASN A 620 -20.62 -27.78 -2.88
CA ASN A 620 -19.94 -28.91 -2.23
C ASN A 620 -20.73 -30.23 -2.39
N GLU A 621 -21.25 -30.81 -1.29
CA GLU A 621 -21.92 -32.12 -1.27
C GLU A 621 -23.25 -32.14 -2.05
N SER A 622 -23.94 -31.00 -2.16
CA SER A 622 -25.21 -30.87 -2.89
C SER A 622 -25.07 -31.16 -4.39
N LEU A 623 -23.84 -31.11 -4.93
CA LEU A 623 -23.56 -31.37 -6.34
C LEU A 623 -23.35 -32.86 -6.66
N LEU A 624 -23.04 -33.68 -5.66
CA LEU A 624 -22.69 -35.09 -5.84
C LEU A 624 -23.75 -35.94 -6.57
N PRO A 625 -25.07 -35.78 -6.32
CA PRO A 625 -26.10 -36.55 -7.02
C PRO A 625 -26.11 -36.33 -8.54
N HIS A 626 -25.60 -35.18 -9.02
CA HIS A 626 -25.60 -34.81 -10.43
C HIS A 626 -24.30 -35.15 -11.15
N MET A 627 -23.25 -35.58 -10.44
CA MET A 627 -21.91 -35.79 -10.98
C MET A 627 -21.88 -36.75 -12.17
N LYS A 628 -22.66 -37.85 -12.11
CA LYS A 628 -22.77 -38.80 -13.22
C LYS A 628 -23.40 -38.17 -14.47
N GLY A 629 -24.50 -37.43 -14.33
CA GLY A 629 -25.16 -36.75 -15.45
C GLY A 629 -24.28 -35.69 -16.11
N ILE A 630 -23.47 -34.96 -15.32
CA ILE A 630 -22.45 -34.04 -15.84
C ILE A 630 -21.41 -34.80 -16.66
N ALA A 631 -20.95 -35.98 -16.19
CA ALA A 631 -19.91 -36.76 -16.87
C ALA A 631 -20.41 -37.32 -18.20
N ASP A 632 -21.64 -37.85 -18.21
CA ASP A 632 -22.30 -38.37 -19.41
C ASP A 632 -22.47 -37.26 -20.46
N THR A 633 -22.87 -36.06 -20.04
CA THR A 633 -23.01 -34.89 -20.93
C THR A 633 -21.66 -34.41 -21.46
N MET A 634 -20.62 -34.36 -20.61
CA MET A 634 -19.26 -34.00 -21.02
C MET A 634 -18.70 -34.97 -22.07
N MET A 635 -18.89 -36.28 -21.87
CA MET A 635 -18.48 -37.31 -22.83
C MET A 635 -19.21 -37.18 -24.15
N TYR A 636 -20.52 -36.95 -24.13
CA TYR A 636 -21.32 -36.71 -25.33
C TYR A 636 -20.83 -35.48 -26.12
N LEU A 637 -20.60 -34.35 -25.45
CA LEU A 637 -20.11 -33.14 -26.11
C LEU A 637 -18.68 -33.30 -26.66
N GLN A 638 -17.87 -34.14 -26.02
CA GLN A 638 -16.55 -34.50 -26.51
C GLN A 638 -16.61 -35.38 -27.77
N THR A 639 -17.49 -36.39 -27.81
CA THR A 639 -17.64 -37.26 -28.98
C THR A 639 -18.18 -36.51 -30.20
N GLU A 640 -19.05 -35.52 -29.98
CA GLU A 640 -19.61 -34.67 -31.04
C GLU A 640 -18.64 -33.58 -31.53
N GLY A 641 -17.46 -33.43 -30.90
CA GLY A 641 -16.48 -32.40 -31.27
C GLY A 641 -16.91 -30.96 -30.93
N VAL A 642 -17.91 -30.80 -30.04
CA VAL A 642 -18.48 -29.51 -29.63
C VAL A 642 -17.74 -28.91 -28.42
N LEU A 643 -16.90 -29.71 -27.75
CA LEU A 643 -16.15 -29.32 -26.55
C LEU A 643 -14.64 -29.21 -26.83
N LEU A 644 -14.08 -28.01 -26.67
CA LEU A 644 -12.66 -27.71 -26.92
C LEU A 644 -11.76 -28.31 -25.83
N ARG A 645 -10.46 -28.52 -26.13
CA ARG A 645 -9.50 -29.08 -25.16
C ARG A 645 -9.34 -28.22 -23.90
N ALA A 646 -9.29 -26.90 -24.05
CA ALA A 646 -9.23 -25.99 -22.90
C ALA A 646 -10.49 -26.11 -22.00
N GLU A 647 -11.67 -26.31 -22.60
CA GLU A 647 -12.94 -26.47 -21.89
C GLU A 647 -13.00 -27.81 -21.16
N GLN A 648 -12.51 -28.89 -21.80
CA GLN A 648 -12.35 -30.20 -21.17
C GLN A 648 -11.48 -30.13 -19.92
N ASN A 649 -10.37 -29.38 -19.97
CA ASN A 649 -9.49 -29.20 -18.80
C ASN A 649 -10.20 -28.48 -17.65
N ILE A 650 -11.01 -27.46 -17.94
CA ILE A 650 -11.75 -26.70 -16.91
C ILE A 650 -12.85 -27.57 -16.29
N LEU A 651 -13.61 -28.32 -17.10
CA LEU A 651 -14.60 -29.27 -16.60
C LEU A 651 -13.94 -30.40 -15.80
N GLY A 652 -12.80 -30.91 -16.27
CA GLY A 652 -11.97 -31.87 -15.51
C GLY A 652 -11.51 -31.31 -14.16
N GLU A 653 -11.11 -30.03 -14.08
CA GLU A 653 -10.81 -29.37 -12.80
C GLU A 653 -12.04 -29.32 -11.88
N ALA A 654 -13.24 -29.08 -12.43
CA ALA A 654 -14.48 -29.14 -11.65
C ALA A 654 -14.76 -30.55 -11.11
N PHE A 655 -14.51 -31.60 -11.89
CA PHE A 655 -14.61 -32.99 -11.44
C PHE A 655 -13.65 -33.34 -10.32
N LEU A 656 -12.41 -32.84 -10.37
CA LEU A 656 -11.45 -33.04 -9.29
C LEU A 656 -11.94 -32.42 -7.97
N ILE A 657 -12.61 -31.27 -8.03
CA ILE A 657 -13.22 -30.62 -6.86
C ILE A 657 -14.41 -31.44 -6.35
N MET A 658 -15.33 -31.87 -7.23
CA MET A 658 -16.47 -32.71 -6.87
C MET A 658 -16.01 -34.02 -6.20
N ALA A 659 -15.02 -34.68 -6.79
CA ALA A 659 -14.50 -35.95 -6.29
C ALA A 659 -13.81 -35.78 -4.92
N SER A 660 -13.14 -34.64 -4.68
CA SER A 660 -12.57 -34.33 -3.36
C SER A 660 -13.62 -34.17 -2.26
N ALA A 661 -14.85 -33.78 -2.60
CA ALA A 661 -15.98 -33.70 -1.68
C ALA A 661 -16.65 -35.07 -1.44
N ALA A 662 -16.61 -35.98 -2.42
CA ALA A 662 -17.23 -37.30 -2.37
C ALA A 662 -16.47 -38.32 -1.49
N GLY A 663 -15.15 -38.15 -1.32
CA GLY A 663 -14.31 -39.06 -0.54
C GLY A 663 -13.19 -39.71 -1.37
N THR A 664 -12.31 -40.45 -0.70
CA THR A 664 -11.04 -40.95 -1.26
C THR A 664 -11.19 -41.93 -2.41
N GLN A 665 -12.14 -42.86 -2.32
CA GLN A 665 -12.37 -43.87 -3.36
C GLN A 665 -12.84 -43.22 -4.66
N GLN A 666 -13.88 -42.37 -4.59
CA GLN A 666 -14.40 -41.65 -5.75
C GLN A 666 -13.33 -40.73 -6.37
N GLN A 667 -12.49 -40.11 -5.53
CA GLN A 667 -11.36 -39.30 -5.99
C GLN A 667 -10.34 -40.11 -6.79
N GLN A 668 -10.01 -41.33 -6.36
CA GLN A 668 -9.10 -42.22 -7.10
C GLN A 668 -9.70 -42.66 -8.43
N GLU A 669 -10.98 -43.05 -8.46
CA GLU A 669 -11.66 -43.48 -9.69
C GLU A 669 -11.73 -42.36 -10.73
N VAL A 670 -12.07 -41.13 -10.31
CA VAL A 670 -12.13 -39.96 -11.19
C VAL A 670 -10.74 -39.58 -11.69
N LEU A 671 -9.72 -39.64 -10.84
CA LEU A 671 -8.34 -39.37 -11.24
C LEU A 671 -7.84 -40.37 -12.29
N LEU A 672 -8.14 -41.66 -12.11
CA LEU A 672 -7.81 -42.69 -13.10
C LEU A 672 -8.51 -42.42 -14.43
N TRP A 673 -9.82 -42.14 -14.40
CA TRP A 673 -10.60 -41.83 -15.60
C TRP A 673 -10.05 -40.61 -16.37
N LEU A 674 -9.68 -39.54 -15.67
CA LEU A 674 -9.17 -38.31 -16.29
C LEU A 674 -7.70 -38.43 -16.75
N LEU A 675 -6.83 -39.12 -16.00
CA LEU A 675 -5.39 -39.15 -16.26
C LEU A 675 -4.95 -40.30 -17.16
N GLU A 676 -5.68 -41.43 -17.24
CA GLU A 676 -5.24 -42.59 -18.03
C GLU A 676 -5.05 -42.26 -19.53
N PRO A 677 -5.96 -41.56 -20.23
CA PRO A 677 -5.75 -41.18 -21.62
C PRO A 677 -4.53 -40.26 -21.80
N LEU A 678 -4.33 -39.33 -20.87
CA LEU A 678 -3.20 -38.40 -20.90
C LEU A 678 -1.87 -39.12 -20.62
N SER A 679 -1.87 -40.11 -19.73
CA SER A 679 -0.70 -40.93 -19.42
C SER A 679 -0.22 -41.71 -20.63
N LYS A 680 -1.15 -42.34 -21.39
CA LYS A 680 -0.81 -43.07 -22.62
C LYS A 680 -0.17 -42.18 -23.68
N GLN A 681 -0.64 -40.94 -23.83
CA GLN A 681 -0.03 -39.97 -24.75
C GLN A 681 1.30 -39.41 -24.23
N TRP A 682 1.39 -39.09 -22.93
CA TRP A 682 2.56 -38.45 -22.33
C TRP A 682 3.78 -39.37 -22.29
N THR A 683 3.58 -40.66 -22.03
CA THR A 683 4.66 -41.64 -21.84
C THR A 683 5.21 -42.23 -23.13
N GLN A 684 4.61 -41.91 -24.28
CA GLN A 684 5.10 -42.34 -25.60
C GLN A 684 6.55 -41.87 -25.86
N PRO A 685 7.48 -42.77 -26.22
CA PRO A 685 8.86 -42.40 -26.48
C PRO A 685 9.03 -41.64 -27.79
N GLU A 686 8.15 -41.85 -28.77
CA GLU A 686 8.31 -41.35 -30.15
C GLU A 686 8.41 -39.83 -30.21
N TRP A 687 7.56 -39.11 -29.47
CA TRP A 687 7.59 -37.65 -29.45
C TRP A 687 8.72 -37.10 -28.59
N GLN A 688 9.10 -37.81 -27.52
CA GLN A 688 10.20 -37.39 -26.65
C GLN A 688 11.53 -37.49 -27.40
N GLU A 689 11.73 -38.56 -28.17
CA GLU A 689 12.93 -38.74 -29.01
C GLU A 689 12.94 -37.79 -30.20
N ALA A 690 11.77 -37.50 -30.79
CA ALA A 690 11.67 -36.56 -31.92
C ALA A 690 11.92 -35.10 -31.53
N TYR A 691 11.48 -34.67 -30.33
CA TYR A 691 11.44 -33.25 -29.96
C TYR A 691 12.33 -32.85 -28.77
N LEU A 692 12.75 -33.78 -27.91
CA LEU A 692 13.47 -33.48 -26.65
C LEU A 692 14.89 -34.05 -26.59
N THR A 693 15.43 -34.56 -27.71
CA THR A 693 16.79 -35.15 -27.78
C THR A 693 17.91 -34.10 -27.71
N ASP A 694 17.70 -32.94 -28.32
CA ASP A 694 18.66 -31.82 -28.34
C ASP A 694 17.93 -30.50 -28.05
N PRO A 695 18.56 -29.53 -27.35
CA PRO A 695 18.07 -28.16 -27.21
C PRO A 695 17.48 -27.51 -28.46
N ALA A 696 18.04 -27.76 -29.64
CA ALA A 696 17.51 -27.19 -30.88
C ALA A 696 16.27 -27.93 -31.41
N SER A 697 16.04 -29.18 -31.01
CA SER A 697 14.92 -30.00 -31.47
C SER A 697 13.55 -29.48 -30.98
N ILE A 698 13.52 -28.69 -29.90
CA ILE A 698 12.28 -28.07 -29.42
C ILE A 698 11.70 -27.07 -30.44
N VAL A 699 12.52 -26.56 -31.36
CA VAL A 699 12.06 -25.72 -32.48
C VAL A 699 11.09 -26.49 -33.38
N HIS A 700 11.33 -27.78 -33.60
CA HIS A 700 10.43 -28.63 -34.38
C HIS A 700 9.09 -28.85 -33.66
N LEU A 701 9.07 -28.89 -32.33
CA LEU A 701 7.84 -28.93 -31.55
C LEU A 701 7.04 -27.63 -31.70
N CYS A 702 7.71 -26.48 -31.65
CA CYS A 702 7.07 -25.18 -31.84
C CYS A 702 6.50 -25.00 -33.27
N ALA A 703 7.06 -25.72 -34.26
CA ALA A 703 6.53 -25.73 -35.62
C ALA A 703 5.25 -26.59 -35.76
N ASP A 704 5.05 -27.60 -34.91
CA ASP A 704 3.80 -28.38 -34.83
C ASP A 704 2.84 -27.73 -33.81
N THR A 705 2.15 -26.67 -34.24
CA THR A 705 1.26 -25.88 -33.38
C THR A 705 0.19 -26.72 -32.68
N ARG A 706 -0.36 -27.75 -33.33
CA ARG A 706 -1.42 -28.59 -32.73
C ARG A 706 -0.85 -29.46 -31.61
N PHE A 707 0.28 -30.09 -31.86
CA PHE A 707 0.92 -30.94 -30.86
C PHE A 707 1.49 -30.10 -29.70
N MET A 708 2.08 -28.94 -30.00
CA MET A 708 2.54 -27.95 -29.01
C MET A 708 1.43 -27.60 -28.00
N TRP A 709 0.24 -27.21 -28.47
CA TRP A 709 -0.91 -26.91 -27.59
C TRP A 709 -1.47 -28.14 -26.89
N SER A 710 -1.42 -29.33 -27.50
CA SER A 710 -1.77 -30.58 -26.82
C SER A 710 -0.88 -30.83 -25.59
N ILE A 711 0.44 -30.63 -25.71
CA ILE A 711 1.40 -30.74 -24.61
C ILE A 711 1.10 -29.72 -23.51
N PHE A 712 0.77 -28.48 -23.90
CA PHE A 712 0.37 -27.42 -22.96
C PHE A 712 -0.86 -27.81 -22.15
N HIS A 713 -1.90 -28.33 -22.79
CA HIS A 713 -3.11 -28.77 -22.10
C HIS A 713 -2.85 -29.93 -21.14
N ILE A 714 -1.96 -30.86 -21.48
CA ILE A 714 -1.56 -31.96 -20.59
C ILE A 714 -0.85 -31.42 -19.34
N VAL A 715 0.18 -30.59 -19.52
CA VAL A 715 0.99 -30.04 -18.41
C VAL A 715 0.13 -29.16 -17.50
N THR A 716 -0.69 -28.27 -18.06
CA THR A 716 -1.59 -27.43 -17.25
C THR A 716 -2.62 -28.26 -16.47
N PHE A 717 -3.13 -29.35 -17.04
CA PHE A 717 -4.04 -30.24 -16.35
C PHE A 717 -3.37 -31.00 -15.21
N PHE A 718 -2.11 -31.45 -15.38
CA PHE A 718 -1.31 -32.03 -14.29
C PHE A 718 -1.17 -31.09 -13.09
N GLU A 719 -0.90 -29.80 -13.35
CA GLU A 719 -0.87 -28.78 -12.30
C GLU A 719 -2.22 -28.66 -11.58
N LYS A 720 -3.35 -28.66 -12.33
CA LYS A 720 -4.70 -28.62 -11.74
C LYS A 720 -5.01 -29.88 -10.92
N ALA A 721 -4.64 -31.06 -11.42
CA ALA A 721 -4.80 -32.34 -10.74
C ALA A 721 -4.07 -32.34 -9.39
N LEU A 722 -2.82 -31.88 -9.34
CA LEU A 722 -2.08 -31.73 -8.10
C LEU A 722 -2.69 -30.70 -7.15
N LYS A 723 -3.19 -29.56 -7.69
CA LYS A 723 -3.75 -28.48 -6.88
C LYS A 723 -5.11 -28.81 -6.25
N ARG A 724 -5.92 -29.65 -6.91
CA ARG A 724 -7.30 -29.97 -6.50
C ARG A 724 -7.44 -31.33 -5.84
N SER A 725 -6.49 -32.23 -6.06
CA SER A 725 -6.47 -33.52 -5.39
C SER A 725 -5.85 -33.40 -4.01
N GLY A 726 -6.38 -34.12 -3.02
CA GLY A 726 -5.89 -34.11 -1.64
C GLY A 726 -6.99 -34.04 -0.58
N PHE A 727 -6.59 -34.22 0.66
CA PHE A 727 -7.48 -34.26 1.83
C PHE A 727 -7.82 -32.84 2.32
N LYS A 728 -9.08 -32.56 2.68
CA LYS A 728 -9.46 -31.28 3.31
C LYS A 728 -8.69 -31.11 4.63
N LYS A 729 -7.93 -30.01 4.76
CA LYS A 729 -7.07 -29.65 5.91
C LYS A 729 -7.76 -29.64 7.30
N GLY A 730 -9.10 -29.77 7.36
CA GLY A 730 -9.88 -29.73 8.59
C GLY A 730 -10.19 -31.08 9.25
N SER A 731 -9.76 -32.22 8.68
CA SER A 731 -10.12 -33.56 9.18
C SER A 731 -8.97 -34.35 9.83
N LEU A 732 -7.78 -33.75 9.99
CA LEU A 732 -6.70 -34.36 10.78
C LEU A 732 -6.84 -33.93 12.23
N SER A 733 -7.80 -34.54 12.94
CA SER A 733 -7.76 -34.55 14.40
C SER A 733 -6.44 -35.17 14.85
N LEU A 734 -5.67 -34.41 15.63
CA LEU A 734 -4.51 -34.87 16.39
C LEU A 734 -4.97 -35.89 17.45
N GLU A 735 -5.42 -37.07 17.04
CA GLU A 735 -5.60 -38.19 17.95
C GLU A 735 -5.05 -39.46 17.30
N ASN A 736 -4.15 -40.10 18.05
CA ASN A 736 -3.62 -41.45 17.90
C ASN A 736 -2.54 -41.67 16.84
N SER A 737 -1.32 -41.38 17.28
CA SER A 737 -0.12 -42.14 16.94
C SER A 737 -0.30 -43.64 17.26
N SER A 738 -0.86 -44.40 16.31
CA SER A 738 -0.76 -45.86 16.30
C SER A 738 -0.63 -46.36 14.86
N LYS A 739 0.62 -46.68 14.46
CA LYS A 739 1.07 -47.61 13.39
C LYS A 739 0.03 -48.10 12.35
N THR A 740 -0.66 -47.20 11.67
CA THR A 740 -1.29 -47.43 10.36
C THR A 740 -0.67 -46.43 9.40
N THR A 741 -0.08 -46.93 8.32
CA THR A 741 0.48 -46.09 7.24
C THR A 741 -0.56 -45.06 6.81
N PRO A 742 -0.24 -43.75 6.78
CA PRO A 742 -1.16 -42.74 6.28
C PRO A 742 -1.57 -43.16 4.86
N ALA A 743 -2.86 -43.15 4.56
CA ALA A 743 -3.32 -43.38 3.19
C ALA A 743 -2.60 -42.40 2.26
N GLY A 744 -1.76 -42.91 1.35
CA GLY A 744 -0.95 -42.09 0.46
C GLY A 744 -1.81 -41.13 -0.37
N HIS A 745 -1.27 -39.95 -0.68
CA HIS A 745 -2.00 -38.97 -1.48
C HIS A 745 -2.42 -39.58 -2.84
N PRO A 746 -3.64 -39.34 -3.35
CA PRO A 746 -4.12 -39.96 -4.59
C PRO A 746 -3.23 -39.74 -5.81
N MET A 747 -2.54 -38.59 -5.88
CA MET A 747 -1.58 -38.29 -6.97
C MET A 747 -0.24 -39.01 -6.87
N ALA A 748 0.09 -39.68 -5.77
CA ALA A 748 1.43 -40.23 -5.52
C ALA A 748 1.87 -41.26 -6.58
N SER A 749 0.97 -42.17 -6.98
CA SER A 749 1.22 -43.18 -8.00
C SER A 749 1.45 -42.58 -9.39
N HIS A 750 0.96 -41.36 -9.63
CA HIS A 750 1.04 -40.70 -10.93
C HIS A 750 2.34 -39.93 -11.15
N LEU A 751 3.05 -39.56 -10.08
CA LEU A 751 4.30 -38.78 -10.17
C LEU A 751 5.39 -39.50 -10.98
N LEU A 752 5.51 -40.82 -10.83
CA LEU A 752 6.59 -41.60 -11.43
C LEU A 752 6.63 -41.52 -12.96
N TRP A 753 5.45 -41.47 -13.62
CA TRP A 753 5.37 -41.36 -15.07
C TRP A 753 5.19 -39.91 -15.56
N MET A 754 4.65 -39.02 -14.72
CA MET A 754 4.48 -37.60 -15.06
C MET A 754 5.81 -36.86 -15.13
N MET A 755 6.71 -37.13 -14.18
CA MET A 755 7.91 -36.32 -13.93
C MET A 755 9.00 -36.44 -15.02
N PRO A 756 9.38 -37.62 -15.52
CA PRO A 756 10.54 -37.73 -16.41
C PRO A 756 10.42 -36.91 -17.71
N PRO A 757 9.30 -36.94 -18.47
CA PRO A 757 9.18 -36.12 -19.67
C PRO A 757 9.09 -34.62 -19.36
N LEU A 758 8.47 -34.25 -18.22
CA LEU A 758 8.38 -32.84 -17.78
C LEU A 758 9.77 -32.26 -17.49
N LEU A 759 10.61 -33.02 -16.80
CA LEU A 759 11.98 -32.59 -16.46
C LEU A 759 12.84 -32.42 -17.71
N ARG A 760 12.71 -33.32 -18.71
CA ARG A 760 13.39 -33.18 -20.02
C ARG A 760 12.91 -31.94 -20.78
N LEU A 761 11.61 -31.67 -20.76
CA LEU A 761 11.02 -30.49 -21.39
C LEU A 761 11.54 -29.20 -20.75
N LEU A 762 11.52 -29.09 -19.42
CA LEU A 762 12.06 -27.93 -18.69
C LEU A 762 13.56 -27.73 -18.95
N ARG A 763 14.35 -28.81 -18.89
CA ARG A 763 15.79 -28.78 -19.19
C ARG A 763 16.07 -28.24 -20.59
N SER A 764 15.33 -28.73 -21.60
CA SER A 764 15.45 -28.26 -22.99
C SER A 764 15.06 -26.79 -23.11
N MET A 765 13.99 -26.36 -22.44
CA MET A 765 13.55 -24.96 -22.47
C MET A 765 14.57 -24.02 -21.82
N HIS A 766 15.20 -24.38 -20.70
CA HIS A 766 16.19 -23.53 -20.05
C HIS A 766 17.43 -23.30 -20.93
N SER A 767 17.79 -24.27 -21.76
CA SER A 767 18.94 -24.19 -22.66
C SER A 767 18.75 -23.20 -23.83
N LEU A 768 17.52 -22.79 -24.12
CA LEU A 768 17.18 -21.88 -25.23
C LEU A 768 17.83 -20.51 -25.12
N TRP A 769 18.14 -20.06 -23.90
CA TRP A 769 18.82 -18.77 -23.66
C TRP A 769 20.34 -18.88 -23.68
N SER A 770 20.91 -20.08 -23.85
CA SER A 770 22.35 -20.23 -23.97
C SER A 770 22.85 -19.63 -25.28
N PRO A 771 23.98 -18.88 -25.29
CA PRO A 771 24.51 -18.26 -26.50
C PRO A 771 24.64 -19.18 -27.73
N PRO A 772 25.15 -20.43 -27.63
CA PRO A 772 25.26 -21.30 -28.80
C PRO A 772 23.89 -21.70 -29.37
N VAL A 773 22.88 -21.91 -28.52
CA VAL A 773 21.53 -22.27 -28.95
C VAL A 773 20.83 -21.03 -29.53
N THR A 774 20.82 -19.91 -28.81
CA THR A 774 20.15 -18.66 -29.24
C THR A 774 20.59 -18.21 -30.64
N GLN A 775 21.88 -18.35 -30.96
CA GLN A 775 22.40 -17.98 -32.28
C GLN A 775 21.82 -18.85 -33.41
N ALA A 776 21.65 -20.16 -33.17
CA ALA A 776 21.13 -21.14 -34.12
C ALA A 776 19.60 -21.11 -34.30
N LEU A 777 18.86 -20.42 -33.41
CA LEU A 777 17.40 -20.37 -33.48
C LEU A 777 16.85 -19.57 -34.68
N PRO A 778 15.70 -19.98 -35.25
CA PRO A 778 14.96 -19.19 -36.24
C PRO A 778 14.51 -17.82 -35.72
N GLY A 779 14.21 -16.90 -36.64
CA GLY A 779 13.75 -15.54 -36.30
C GLY A 779 12.51 -15.49 -35.41
N GLU A 780 11.50 -16.32 -35.70
CA GLU A 780 10.25 -16.41 -34.91
C GLU A 780 10.52 -16.79 -33.44
N MET A 781 11.44 -17.72 -33.22
CA MET A 781 11.83 -18.16 -31.89
C MET A 781 12.62 -17.08 -31.15
N LYS A 782 13.51 -16.34 -31.84
CA LYS A 782 14.22 -15.20 -31.27
C LYS A 782 13.27 -14.10 -30.79
N VAL A 783 12.21 -13.81 -31.56
CA VAL A 783 11.15 -12.88 -31.16
C VAL A 783 10.42 -13.41 -29.91
N ALA A 784 10.16 -14.72 -29.84
CA ALA A 784 9.46 -15.34 -28.71
C ALA A 784 10.24 -15.24 -27.38
N LEU A 785 11.58 -15.23 -27.41
CA LEU A 785 12.41 -15.11 -26.20
C LEU A 785 12.36 -13.70 -25.58
N VAL A 786 12.17 -12.65 -26.41
CA VAL A 786 12.11 -11.26 -25.96
C VAL A 786 10.82 -10.98 -25.18
N MET A 787 10.88 -10.08 -24.20
CA MET A 787 9.73 -9.63 -23.41
C MET A 787 8.63 -8.99 -24.28
N SER A 788 7.37 -9.32 -24.00
CA SER A 788 6.21 -8.75 -24.70
C SER A 788 5.95 -7.30 -24.30
N ASP A 789 5.31 -6.50 -25.16
CA ASP A 789 5.00 -5.11 -24.84
C ASP A 789 3.99 -4.98 -23.68
N ALA A 790 3.12 -5.98 -23.47
CA ALA A 790 2.26 -6.07 -22.30
C ALA A 790 3.06 -6.25 -21.00
N GLU A 791 4.16 -7.01 -21.03
CA GLU A 791 5.06 -7.15 -19.88
C GLU A 791 5.86 -5.87 -19.64
N LYS A 792 6.36 -5.21 -20.70
CA LYS A 792 7.07 -3.92 -20.59
C LYS A 792 6.19 -2.82 -19.98
N THR A 793 4.95 -2.67 -20.48
CA THR A 793 3.98 -1.71 -19.94
C THR A 793 3.57 -2.03 -18.50
N SER A 794 3.47 -3.32 -18.14
CA SER A 794 3.25 -3.75 -16.75
C SER A 794 4.44 -3.44 -15.83
N LEU A 795 5.67 -3.49 -16.34
CA LEU A 795 6.86 -3.09 -15.57
C LEU A 795 6.85 -1.58 -15.34
N LEU A 796 6.51 -0.76 -16.33
CA LEU A 796 6.46 0.70 -16.20
C LEU A 796 5.29 1.21 -15.33
N GLY A 797 4.33 0.35 -14.99
CA GLY A 797 3.13 0.78 -14.24
C GLY A 797 2.12 1.55 -15.09
N GLU A 798 2.37 1.74 -16.39
CA GLU A 798 1.52 2.41 -17.39
C GLU A 798 0.26 1.61 -17.77
N GLY A 799 -0.13 0.61 -16.96
CA GLY A 799 -1.12 -0.40 -17.29
C GLY A 799 -2.56 0.13 -17.40
N LYS A 800 -2.87 0.83 -18.49
CA LYS A 800 -4.25 1.11 -18.95
C LYS A 800 -4.98 -0.17 -19.37
N HIS A 801 -4.34 -1.33 -19.46
CA HIS A 801 -5.00 -2.61 -19.73
C HIS A 801 -4.38 -3.76 -18.93
N LYS A 802 -4.79 -3.95 -17.67
CA LYS A 802 -4.71 -5.30 -17.09
C LYS A 802 -5.69 -6.17 -17.88
N LEU A 803 -5.19 -7.04 -18.76
CA LEU A 803 -5.97 -8.19 -19.18
C LEU A 803 -6.45 -8.92 -17.90
N PRO A 804 -7.70 -9.41 -17.87
CA PRO A 804 -8.25 -10.08 -16.70
C PRO A 804 -7.31 -11.21 -16.26
N LYS A 805 -6.86 -11.15 -15.00
CA LYS A 805 -6.10 -12.23 -14.36
C LYS A 805 -6.93 -13.51 -14.46
N GLY A 806 -6.50 -14.45 -15.30
CA GLY A 806 -7.08 -15.79 -15.38
C GLY A 806 -7.42 -16.30 -16.79
N SER A 807 -7.39 -15.48 -17.84
CA SER A 807 -7.61 -15.97 -19.20
C SER A 807 -6.46 -15.52 -20.10
N LEU A 808 -5.43 -16.37 -20.17
CA LEU A 808 -4.50 -16.34 -21.29
C LEU A 808 -5.35 -16.57 -22.55
N ALA A 809 -5.42 -15.57 -23.42
CA ALA A 809 -6.07 -15.72 -24.73
C ALA A 809 -5.21 -16.69 -25.54
N PHE A 810 -5.60 -17.96 -25.57
CA PHE A 810 -4.93 -18.99 -26.34
C PHE A 810 -5.55 -19.09 -27.73
N ASN A 811 -4.82 -19.53 -28.75
CA ASN A 811 -5.35 -19.84 -30.08
C ASN A 811 -5.46 -21.37 -30.21
N ASP A 812 -6.67 -21.91 -30.35
CA ASP A 812 -6.84 -23.33 -30.72
C ASP A 812 -6.71 -23.40 -32.25
N GLY A 813 -5.71 -24.14 -32.73
CA GLY A 813 -5.29 -24.14 -34.12
C GLY A 813 -6.33 -24.67 -35.11
N TYR A 814 -6.78 -23.80 -36.01
CA TYR A 814 -7.20 -24.16 -37.37
C TYR A 814 -6.70 -23.08 -38.35
N PRO A 815 -5.85 -23.41 -39.34
CA PRO A 815 -5.40 -22.43 -40.32
C PRO A 815 -6.40 -22.34 -41.47
N PHE A 816 -6.87 -21.13 -41.76
CA PHE A 816 -7.29 -20.79 -43.12
C PHE A 816 -6.70 -19.44 -43.55
N ASP A 817 -6.48 -19.37 -44.85
CA ASP A 817 -5.43 -18.66 -45.60
C ASP A 817 -5.70 -17.16 -45.81
N VAL A 818 -4.92 -16.24 -45.19
CA VAL A 818 -4.75 -14.84 -45.67
C VAL A 818 -3.41 -14.21 -45.25
N SER A 819 -2.52 -13.96 -46.24
CA SER A 819 -1.40 -13.00 -46.30
C SER A 819 -0.17 -13.14 -45.36
N LYS A 820 1.02 -13.28 -45.97
CA LYS A 820 2.32 -13.70 -45.38
C LYS A 820 2.99 -12.78 -44.36
N GLU A 821 2.56 -11.52 -44.18
CA GLU A 821 3.30 -10.55 -43.35
C GLU A 821 2.79 -10.46 -41.90
N ALA A 822 1.53 -10.82 -41.63
CA ALA A 822 0.96 -10.84 -40.27
C ALA A 822 1.20 -12.16 -39.50
N TYR A 823 1.54 -13.25 -40.18
CA TYR A 823 1.71 -14.58 -39.56
C TYR A 823 2.96 -14.71 -38.67
N SER A 824 4.06 -14.02 -38.99
CA SER A 824 5.34 -14.21 -38.28
C SER A 824 5.31 -13.62 -36.86
N GLU A 825 4.66 -12.48 -36.67
CA GLU A 825 4.46 -11.88 -35.33
C GLU A 825 3.43 -12.64 -34.48
N ALA A 826 2.37 -13.16 -35.09
CA ALA A 826 1.35 -13.95 -34.40
C ALA A 826 1.92 -15.30 -33.90
N SER A 827 2.70 -15.99 -34.75
CA SER A 827 3.40 -17.24 -34.40
C SER A 827 4.39 -17.04 -33.24
N GLY A 828 5.18 -15.96 -33.27
CA GLY A 828 6.14 -15.66 -32.22
C GLY A 828 5.50 -15.37 -30.85
N ASN A 829 4.34 -14.69 -30.84
CA ASN A 829 3.59 -14.43 -29.60
C ASN A 829 2.98 -15.72 -29.01
N ASP A 830 2.46 -16.61 -29.85
CA ASP A 830 1.90 -17.90 -29.42
C ASP A 830 2.98 -18.79 -28.79
N ILE A 831 4.17 -18.86 -29.42
CA ILE A 831 5.32 -19.60 -28.88
C ILE A 831 5.78 -18.98 -27.55
N ARG A 832 5.87 -17.64 -27.44
CA ARG A 832 6.21 -16.95 -26.18
C ARG A 832 5.27 -17.32 -25.05
N ASN A 833 3.97 -17.27 -25.31
CA ASN A 833 2.93 -17.61 -24.33
C ASN A 833 2.99 -19.08 -23.94
N TRP A 834 3.27 -19.96 -24.90
CA TRP A 834 3.47 -21.39 -24.65
C TRP A 834 4.71 -21.64 -23.77
N LEU A 835 5.88 -21.07 -24.10
CA LEU A 835 7.10 -21.21 -23.31
C LEU A 835 6.90 -20.72 -21.87
N LYS A 836 6.26 -19.56 -21.71
CA LYS A 836 5.93 -19.03 -20.38
C LYS A 836 5.00 -19.98 -19.63
N GLY A 837 3.93 -20.43 -20.29
CA GLY A 837 2.91 -21.30 -19.71
C GLY A 837 3.45 -22.67 -19.28
N ILE A 838 4.24 -23.34 -20.13
CA ILE A 838 4.89 -24.63 -19.77
C ILE A 838 5.86 -24.44 -18.61
N ARG A 839 6.66 -23.38 -18.60
CA ARG A 839 7.63 -23.12 -17.53
C ARG A 839 6.94 -22.85 -16.19
N ASP A 840 5.96 -21.94 -16.18
CA ASP A 840 5.24 -21.57 -14.96
C ASP A 840 4.45 -22.78 -14.41
N SER A 841 3.71 -23.50 -15.26
CA SER A 841 3.00 -24.72 -14.84
C SER A 841 3.95 -25.86 -14.47
N GLY A 842 5.08 -26.01 -15.16
CA GLY A 842 6.11 -27.01 -14.83
C GLY A 842 6.72 -26.77 -13.46
N TYR A 843 7.09 -25.53 -13.14
CA TYR A 843 7.53 -25.16 -11.78
C TYR A 843 6.42 -25.36 -10.75
N GLY A 844 5.18 -25.01 -11.10
CA GLY A 844 4.01 -25.24 -10.26
C GLY A 844 3.80 -26.73 -9.95
N ILE A 845 3.96 -27.62 -10.93
CA ILE A 845 3.89 -29.08 -10.74
C ILE A 845 4.97 -29.54 -9.76
N LEU A 846 6.22 -29.09 -9.92
CA LEU A 846 7.30 -29.45 -9.00
C LEU A 846 7.02 -28.98 -7.57
N GLY A 847 6.62 -27.72 -7.41
CA GLY A 847 6.30 -27.15 -6.10
C GLY A 847 5.11 -27.80 -5.42
N LEU A 848 4.04 -28.09 -6.16
CA LEU A 848 2.87 -28.80 -5.65
C LEU A 848 3.20 -30.26 -5.32
N SER A 849 4.02 -30.93 -6.14
CA SER A 849 4.46 -32.31 -5.87
C SER A 849 5.30 -32.38 -4.59
N ALA A 850 6.11 -31.37 -4.29
CA ALA A 850 6.85 -31.29 -3.03
C ALA A 850 5.93 -31.30 -1.79
N THR A 851 4.71 -30.75 -1.88
CA THR A 851 3.74 -30.74 -0.78
C THR A 851 3.22 -32.14 -0.40
N LEU A 852 3.48 -33.15 -1.24
CA LEU A 852 3.11 -34.54 -1.00
C LEU A 852 4.06 -35.26 -0.01
N GLY A 853 5.15 -34.60 0.40
CA GLY A 853 6.10 -35.14 1.39
C GLY A 853 6.84 -36.38 0.89
N ASP A 854 6.91 -37.42 1.73
CA ASP A 854 7.65 -38.66 1.45
C ASP A 854 7.32 -39.29 0.09
N SER A 855 6.05 -39.20 -0.35
CA SER A 855 5.62 -39.72 -1.65
C SER A 855 6.33 -39.08 -2.85
N PHE A 856 6.84 -37.87 -2.70
CA PHE A 856 7.66 -37.19 -3.71
C PHE A 856 9.15 -37.40 -3.43
N PHE A 857 9.62 -37.02 -2.24
CA PHE A 857 11.06 -36.96 -1.94
C PHE A 857 11.76 -38.33 -1.90
N ARG A 858 11.02 -39.43 -1.66
CA ARG A 858 11.57 -40.79 -1.64
C ARG A 858 11.32 -41.59 -2.92
N CYS A 859 10.38 -41.16 -3.77
CA CYS A 859 9.98 -41.90 -4.97
C CYS A 859 10.52 -41.28 -6.26
N VAL A 860 10.79 -39.98 -6.29
CA VAL A 860 11.33 -39.27 -7.45
C VAL A 860 12.85 -39.20 -7.35
N ASP A 861 13.54 -39.41 -8.47
CA ASP A 861 15.00 -39.27 -8.53
C ASP A 861 15.42 -37.80 -8.32
N PRO A 862 16.15 -37.48 -7.22
CA PRO A 862 16.62 -36.12 -6.95
C PRO A 862 17.56 -35.60 -8.05
N HIS A 863 18.39 -36.49 -8.63
CA HIS A 863 19.39 -36.07 -9.60
C HIS A 863 18.75 -35.48 -10.86
N SER A 864 17.73 -36.14 -11.39
CA SER A 864 16.96 -35.67 -12.55
C SER A 864 16.31 -34.30 -12.31
N VAL A 865 15.76 -34.06 -11.10
CA VAL A 865 15.14 -32.77 -10.77
C VAL A 865 16.18 -31.66 -10.65
N ILE A 866 17.27 -31.91 -9.91
CA ILE A 866 18.35 -30.95 -9.72
C ILE A 866 18.97 -30.57 -11.06
N LEU A 867 19.26 -31.56 -11.92
CA LEU A 867 19.85 -31.33 -13.24
C LEU A 867 18.93 -30.45 -14.11
N ALA A 868 17.64 -30.76 -14.18
CA ALA A 868 16.70 -30.00 -14.99
C ALA A 868 16.58 -28.52 -14.58
N LEU A 869 16.67 -28.24 -13.28
CA LEU A 869 16.51 -26.87 -12.74
C LEU A 869 17.81 -26.06 -12.73
N THR A 870 18.98 -26.70 -12.58
CA THR A 870 20.23 -25.97 -12.30
C THR A 870 21.23 -25.94 -13.46
N GLU A 871 21.16 -26.85 -14.42
CA GLU A 871 22.16 -26.98 -15.49
C GLU A 871 22.39 -25.69 -16.28
N ASN A 872 21.30 -24.98 -16.62
CA ASN A 872 21.34 -23.78 -17.46
C ASN A 872 21.02 -22.49 -16.67
N VAL A 873 21.13 -22.51 -15.34
CA VAL A 873 20.70 -21.38 -14.48
C VAL A 873 21.40 -20.06 -14.82
N GLN A 874 22.66 -20.13 -15.26
CA GLN A 874 23.48 -18.98 -15.61
C GLN A 874 23.01 -18.19 -16.84
N TYR A 875 22.19 -18.81 -17.68
CA TYR A 875 21.64 -18.20 -18.89
C TYR A 875 20.19 -17.72 -18.68
N MET A 876 19.60 -17.98 -17.51
CA MET A 876 18.22 -17.60 -17.24
C MET A 876 18.11 -16.11 -16.93
N GLU A 877 17.10 -15.47 -17.52
CA GLU A 877 16.70 -14.10 -17.18
C GLU A 877 16.15 -13.99 -15.74
N PHE A 878 16.20 -12.79 -15.15
CA PHE A 878 15.79 -12.55 -13.76
C PHE A 878 14.33 -12.89 -13.54
N ARG A 879 13.46 -12.59 -14.51
CA ARG A 879 12.04 -12.97 -14.43
C ARG A 879 11.82 -14.49 -14.36
N HIS A 880 12.71 -15.29 -14.96
CA HIS A 880 12.63 -16.76 -14.94
C HIS A 880 13.10 -17.33 -13.61
N ILE A 881 14.23 -16.81 -13.09
CA ILE A 881 14.77 -17.21 -11.78
C ILE A 881 13.77 -16.85 -10.67
N LYS A 882 13.16 -15.66 -10.75
CA LYS A 882 12.09 -15.25 -9.83
C LYS A 882 10.96 -16.28 -9.77
N GLN A 883 10.42 -16.70 -10.92
CA GLN A 883 9.34 -17.69 -10.95
C GLN A 883 9.79 -19.08 -10.47
N LEU A 884 11.01 -19.49 -10.81
CA LEU A 884 11.59 -20.75 -10.32
C LEU A 884 11.67 -20.78 -8.79
N VAL A 885 12.16 -19.70 -8.19
CA VAL A 885 12.25 -19.55 -6.73
C VAL A 885 10.87 -19.59 -6.10
N HIS A 886 9.95 -18.79 -6.64
CA HIS A 886 8.60 -18.64 -6.10
C HIS A 886 7.78 -19.94 -6.16
N LEU A 887 7.73 -20.56 -7.33
CA LEU A 887 6.81 -21.68 -7.61
C LEU A 887 7.39 -23.04 -7.26
N ALA A 888 8.70 -23.26 -7.38
CA ALA A 888 9.31 -24.57 -7.15
C ALA A 888 10.16 -24.61 -5.88
N LEU A 889 11.12 -23.69 -5.71
CA LEU A 889 12.12 -23.81 -4.65
C LEU A 889 11.58 -23.52 -3.25
N ILE A 890 10.74 -22.49 -3.08
CA ILE A 890 10.13 -22.19 -1.79
C ILE A 890 9.29 -23.38 -1.28
N PRO A 891 8.39 -23.99 -2.09
CA PRO A 891 7.69 -25.21 -1.67
C PRO A 891 8.62 -26.39 -1.39
N LEU A 892 9.64 -26.63 -2.23
CA LEU A 892 10.62 -27.71 -2.02
C LEU A 892 11.33 -27.57 -0.67
N VAL A 893 11.80 -26.37 -0.33
CA VAL A 893 12.46 -26.08 0.96
C VAL A 893 11.49 -26.25 2.13
N LYS A 894 10.23 -25.80 2.00
CA LYS A 894 9.23 -25.91 3.06
C LYS A 894 8.82 -27.35 3.38
N CYS A 895 8.82 -28.22 2.38
CA CYS A 895 8.25 -29.56 2.49
C CYS A 895 9.29 -30.69 2.55
N CYS A 896 10.58 -30.40 2.33
CA CYS A 896 11.63 -31.42 2.36
C CYS A 896 11.83 -32.00 3.79
N PRO A 897 11.73 -33.33 3.96
CA PRO A 897 12.07 -34.01 5.20
C PRO A 897 13.53 -33.76 5.62
N SER A 898 13.78 -33.68 6.93
CA SER A 898 15.10 -33.32 7.49
C SER A 898 16.20 -34.35 7.23
N ASP A 899 15.82 -35.63 7.05
CA ASP A 899 16.72 -36.72 6.65
C ASP A 899 17.20 -36.61 5.20
N LEU A 900 16.57 -35.77 4.38
CA LEU A 900 16.84 -35.66 2.94
C LEU A 900 17.41 -34.31 2.51
N TRP A 901 17.68 -33.39 3.45
CA TRP A 901 18.21 -32.06 3.15
C TRP A 901 19.53 -32.07 2.39
N GLU A 902 20.48 -32.94 2.76
CA GLU A 902 21.78 -33.05 2.09
C GLU A 902 21.63 -33.51 0.63
N VAL A 903 20.81 -34.54 0.40
CA VAL A 903 20.61 -35.13 -0.93
C VAL A 903 19.88 -34.18 -1.88
N TRP A 904 18.86 -33.48 -1.37
CA TRP A 904 18.00 -32.61 -2.18
C TRP A 904 18.44 -31.14 -2.17
N LEU A 905 18.54 -30.53 -0.99
CA LEU A 905 18.63 -29.08 -0.86
C LEU A 905 20.04 -28.56 -1.10
N GLU A 906 21.09 -29.26 -0.66
CA GLU A 906 22.47 -28.78 -0.85
C GLU A 906 22.81 -28.63 -2.34
N LYS A 907 22.60 -29.71 -3.09
CA LYS A 907 22.90 -29.76 -4.53
C LYS A 907 21.99 -28.86 -5.37
N LEU A 908 20.78 -28.60 -4.90
CA LEU A 908 19.82 -27.72 -5.57
C LEU A 908 20.11 -26.24 -5.31
N LEU A 909 20.34 -25.86 -4.05
CA LEU A 909 20.48 -24.47 -3.64
C LEU A 909 21.85 -23.89 -4.00
N TYR A 910 22.92 -24.69 -3.96
CA TYR A 910 24.28 -24.17 -4.17
C TYR A 910 24.49 -23.49 -5.53
N PRO A 911 24.22 -24.13 -6.69
CA PRO A 911 24.46 -23.51 -8.00
C PRO A 911 23.60 -22.24 -8.20
N LEU A 912 22.36 -22.27 -7.72
CA LEU A 912 21.44 -21.15 -7.81
C LEU A 912 21.92 -19.96 -6.96
N LEU A 913 22.20 -20.18 -5.68
CA LEU A 913 22.57 -19.10 -4.75
C LEU A 913 23.92 -18.48 -5.14
N LEU A 914 24.86 -19.28 -5.64
CA LEU A 914 26.13 -18.78 -6.16
C LEU A 914 25.91 -17.84 -7.35
N HIS A 915 25.11 -18.27 -8.34
CA HIS A 915 24.82 -17.45 -9.52
C HIS A 915 24.03 -16.18 -9.16
N VAL A 916 22.99 -16.31 -8.35
CA VAL A 916 22.15 -15.19 -7.90
C VAL A 916 22.97 -14.16 -7.12
N TRP A 917 23.84 -14.60 -6.20
CA TRP A 917 24.71 -13.68 -5.47
C TRP A 917 25.57 -12.86 -6.44
N GLN A 918 26.24 -13.50 -7.40
CA GLN A 918 27.09 -12.81 -8.39
C GLN A 918 26.27 -11.84 -9.25
N ALA A 919 25.11 -12.28 -9.73
CA ALA A 919 24.24 -11.47 -10.58
C ALA A 919 23.70 -10.24 -9.82
N LEU A 920 23.11 -10.44 -8.64
CA LEU A 920 22.58 -9.35 -7.80
C LEU A 920 23.68 -8.36 -7.39
N SER A 921 24.83 -8.87 -6.95
CA SER A 921 25.97 -8.03 -6.54
C SER A 921 26.44 -7.13 -7.70
N SER A 922 26.58 -7.70 -8.90
CA SER A 922 26.98 -6.95 -10.09
C SER A 922 25.95 -5.91 -10.53
N SER A 923 24.66 -6.28 -10.55
CA SER A 923 23.58 -5.40 -10.97
C SER A 923 23.30 -4.27 -9.98
N TRP A 924 23.30 -4.55 -8.67
CA TRP A 924 23.18 -3.52 -7.64
C TRP A 924 24.38 -2.57 -7.65
N SER A 925 25.60 -3.10 -7.79
CA SER A 925 26.80 -2.26 -7.90
C SER A 925 26.75 -1.36 -9.14
N SER A 926 26.26 -1.87 -10.27
CA SER A 926 26.06 -1.09 -11.50
C SER A 926 24.96 -0.04 -11.33
N LEU A 927 23.83 -0.37 -10.69
CA LEU A 927 22.75 0.58 -10.42
C LEU A 927 23.21 1.73 -9.52
N LEU A 928 23.91 1.41 -8.42
CA LEU A 928 24.36 2.40 -7.44
C LEU A 928 25.48 3.31 -7.97
N ARG A 929 26.31 2.85 -8.91
CA ARG A 929 27.40 3.64 -9.49
C ARG A 929 27.05 4.34 -10.80
N ASP A 930 26.43 3.60 -11.72
CA ASP A 930 26.24 3.99 -13.12
C ASP A 930 24.77 4.38 -13.40
N GLY A 931 23.85 4.22 -12.43
CA GLY A 931 22.40 4.45 -12.61
C GLY A 931 21.68 3.35 -13.38
N LYS A 932 22.37 2.33 -13.90
CA LYS A 932 21.77 1.23 -14.69
C LYS A 932 22.07 -0.13 -14.10
N ALA A 933 21.07 -0.99 -13.98
CA ALA A 933 21.21 -2.32 -13.38
C ALA A 933 21.76 -3.38 -14.37
N LYS A 934 21.67 -3.14 -15.68
CA LYS A 934 22.21 -4.02 -16.75
C LYS A 934 21.73 -5.47 -16.60
N VAL A 935 20.43 -5.66 -16.40
CA VAL A 935 19.82 -6.99 -16.20
C VAL A 935 19.76 -7.77 -17.52
N PRO A 936 19.88 -9.11 -17.50
CA PRO A 936 19.92 -9.92 -18.72
C PRO A 936 18.66 -9.82 -19.59
N ASP A 937 17.49 -9.57 -18.98
CA ASP A 937 16.16 -9.55 -19.61
C ASP A 937 15.99 -8.49 -20.73
N LEU A 938 16.81 -7.44 -20.75
CA LEU A 938 16.68 -6.30 -21.69
C LEU A 938 17.88 -6.15 -22.64
N ASN A 939 18.76 -7.15 -22.71
CA ASN A 939 19.91 -7.15 -23.63
C ASN A 939 19.43 -7.05 -25.10
N GLY A 940 19.66 -5.89 -25.75
CA GLY A 940 19.38 -5.67 -27.18
C GLY A 940 18.35 -4.58 -27.52
N ILE A 941 17.77 -3.87 -26.54
CA ILE A 941 16.87 -2.73 -26.78
C ILE A 941 17.69 -1.50 -27.24
N HIS A 942 17.26 -0.85 -28.34
CA HIS A 942 17.96 0.31 -28.93
C HIS A 942 17.97 1.55 -28.01
N VAL A 943 19.04 2.34 -28.14
CA VAL A 943 19.50 3.51 -27.35
C VAL A 943 18.50 4.71 -27.27
N GLY A 944 17.27 4.58 -27.78
CA GLY A 944 16.32 5.69 -27.88
C GLY A 944 15.42 5.95 -26.67
N SER A 945 15.35 5.05 -25.68
CA SER A 945 14.40 5.12 -24.55
C SER A 945 15.06 4.85 -23.18
N ASP A 946 16.20 5.49 -22.93
CA ASP A 946 17.08 5.19 -21.78
C ASP A 946 16.36 5.17 -20.41
N LEU A 947 15.48 6.15 -20.12
CA LEU A 947 14.82 6.23 -18.81
C LEU A 947 13.80 5.11 -18.57
N LYS A 948 13.00 4.75 -19.59
CA LYS A 948 12.02 3.66 -19.46
C LYS A 948 12.72 2.31 -19.28
N VAL A 949 13.83 2.11 -19.99
CA VAL A 949 14.65 0.91 -19.85
C VAL A 949 15.26 0.85 -18.44
N GLU A 950 15.84 1.94 -17.95
CA GLU A 950 16.40 2.03 -16.60
C GLU A 950 15.38 1.66 -15.51
N VAL A 951 14.16 2.22 -15.58
CA VAL A 951 13.07 1.89 -14.64
C VAL A 951 12.68 0.40 -14.71
N MET A 952 12.65 -0.17 -15.93
CA MET A 952 12.37 -1.59 -16.10
C MET A 952 13.50 -2.49 -15.55
N GLU A 953 14.77 -2.14 -15.79
CA GLU A 953 15.93 -2.86 -15.27
C GLU A 953 15.94 -2.85 -13.74
N GLU A 954 15.72 -1.67 -13.13
CA GLU A 954 15.64 -1.52 -11.68
C GLU A 954 14.50 -2.36 -11.10
N LYS A 955 13.32 -2.35 -11.72
CA LYS A 955 12.18 -3.15 -11.26
C LYS A 955 12.45 -4.64 -11.31
N LEU A 956 13.07 -5.14 -12.37
CA LEU A 956 13.44 -6.55 -12.49
C LEU A 956 14.50 -6.96 -11.45
N LEU A 957 15.49 -6.11 -11.21
CA LEU A 957 16.49 -6.31 -10.16
C LEU A 957 15.85 -6.40 -8.77
N ARG A 958 14.97 -5.45 -8.44
CA ARG A 958 14.25 -5.44 -7.15
C ARG A 958 13.34 -6.64 -7.00
N ASP A 959 12.62 -7.03 -8.05
CA ASP A 959 11.73 -8.18 -8.06
C ASP A 959 12.47 -9.49 -7.75
N LEU A 960 13.62 -9.73 -8.39
CA LEU A 960 14.44 -10.92 -8.09
C LEU A 960 15.02 -10.84 -6.68
N THR A 961 15.55 -9.67 -6.29
CA THR A 961 16.12 -9.44 -4.95
C THR A 961 15.10 -9.79 -3.87
N ARG A 962 13.88 -9.25 -3.97
CA ARG A 962 12.79 -9.49 -3.00
C ARG A 962 12.36 -10.95 -2.92
N GLU A 963 12.42 -11.69 -4.02
CA GLU A 963 12.05 -13.11 -4.05
C GLU A 963 13.14 -14.00 -3.42
N ILE A 964 14.42 -13.68 -3.64
CA ILE A 964 15.53 -14.36 -2.97
C ILE A 964 15.52 -14.08 -1.46
N CYS A 965 15.26 -12.83 -1.07
CA CYS A 965 15.07 -12.48 0.34
C CYS A 965 13.84 -13.18 0.95
N SER A 966 12.78 -13.40 0.15
CA SER A 966 11.61 -14.21 0.56
C SER A 966 11.99 -15.66 0.83
N LEU A 967 12.82 -16.27 -0.02
CA LEU A 967 13.39 -17.59 0.23
C LEU A 967 14.18 -17.62 1.55
N PHE A 968 14.97 -16.60 1.85
CA PHE A 968 15.71 -16.52 3.13
C PHE A 968 14.77 -16.39 4.33
N SER A 969 13.71 -15.60 4.23
CA SER A 969 12.69 -15.52 5.27
C SER A 969 11.97 -16.85 5.49
N VAL A 970 11.75 -17.63 4.42
CA VAL A 970 11.22 -19.00 4.51
C VAL A 970 12.21 -19.93 5.22
N LEU A 971 13.50 -19.88 4.86
CA LEU A 971 14.56 -20.64 5.55
C LEU A 971 14.61 -20.31 7.04
N ALA A 972 14.31 -19.06 7.42
CA ALA A 972 14.28 -18.56 8.78
C ALA A 972 12.96 -18.80 9.52
N SER A 973 11.96 -19.39 8.87
CA SER A 973 10.64 -19.56 9.47
C SER A 973 10.68 -20.46 10.72
N PRO A 974 9.87 -20.18 11.76
CA PRO A 974 9.89 -20.95 13.01
C PRO A 974 9.63 -22.44 12.81
N GLY A 975 8.78 -22.80 11.83
CA GLY A 975 8.45 -24.20 11.53
C GLY A 975 9.64 -25.02 11.03
N LEU A 976 10.59 -24.41 10.31
CA LEU A 976 11.81 -25.06 9.83
C LEU A 976 12.98 -24.96 10.82
N ASN A 977 12.80 -24.26 11.94
CA ASN A 977 13.82 -23.97 12.94
C ASN A 977 13.35 -24.20 14.37
N ALA A 978 12.47 -25.17 14.59
CA ALA A 978 11.83 -25.42 15.88
C ALA A 978 12.81 -25.69 17.03
N ALA A 979 14.03 -26.17 16.73
CA ALA A 979 15.06 -26.42 17.74
C ALA A 979 15.91 -25.20 18.11
N VAL A 980 15.77 -24.07 17.39
CA VAL A 980 16.48 -22.83 17.73
C VAL A 980 15.78 -22.20 18.95
N PRO A 981 16.52 -21.93 20.04
CA PRO A 981 15.93 -21.36 21.25
C PRO A 981 15.37 -19.96 21.00
N SER A 982 14.33 -19.57 21.75
CA SER A 982 13.86 -18.18 21.74
C SER A 982 14.95 -17.24 22.28
N LEU A 983 14.87 -15.95 21.96
CA LEU A 983 15.87 -14.96 22.41
C LEU A 983 16.03 -14.93 23.95
N GLU A 984 14.94 -15.12 24.69
CA GLU A 984 14.98 -15.18 26.16
C GLU A 984 15.74 -16.42 26.67
N GLN A 985 15.52 -17.57 26.03
CA GLN A 985 16.22 -18.83 26.36
C GLN A 985 17.70 -18.77 25.94
N ALA A 986 17.99 -18.24 24.75
CA ALA A 986 19.35 -18.03 24.26
C ALA A 986 20.13 -17.06 25.16
N GLY A 987 19.48 -16.00 25.65
CA GLY A 987 20.06 -15.05 26.58
C GLY A 987 20.43 -15.67 27.93
N GLN A 988 19.59 -16.56 28.47
CA GLN A 988 19.92 -17.32 29.69
C GLN A 988 21.11 -18.27 29.46
N MET A 989 21.21 -18.86 28.28
CA MET A 989 22.34 -19.72 27.87
C MET A 989 23.64 -18.97 27.60
N SER A 990 23.58 -17.66 27.29
CA SER A 990 24.77 -16.85 27.01
C SER A 990 25.72 -16.73 28.21
N HIS A 991 25.18 -16.81 29.44
CA HIS A 991 25.91 -16.72 30.71
C HIS A 991 26.43 -18.08 31.24
N ILE A 992 26.17 -19.19 30.53
CA ILE A 992 26.65 -20.53 30.90
C ILE A 992 28.03 -20.76 30.25
N ASP A 993 28.93 -21.47 30.95
CA ASP A 993 30.28 -21.83 30.48
C ASP A 993 30.27 -22.37 29.04
N ASP A 994 31.19 -21.88 28.21
CA ASP A 994 31.29 -22.19 26.77
C ASP A 994 31.43 -23.70 26.47
N SER A 995 31.86 -24.53 27.44
CA SER A 995 31.93 -25.98 27.33
C SER A 995 30.57 -26.70 27.35
N SER A 996 29.50 -26.02 27.75
CA SER A 996 28.14 -26.58 27.84
C SER A 996 27.23 -26.22 26.65
N LYS A 997 27.70 -25.34 25.76
CA LYS A 997 26.97 -24.91 24.56
C LYS A 997 27.03 -25.99 23.48
N ARG A 998 25.94 -26.14 22.75
CA ARG A 998 25.84 -27.13 21.67
C ARG A 998 26.70 -26.71 20.47
N ASP A 999 27.30 -27.70 19.82
CA ASP A 999 27.98 -27.48 18.55
C ASP A 999 26.95 -27.14 17.44
N LEU A 1000 27.37 -26.42 16.40
CA LEU A 1000 26.50 -26.05 15.27
C LEU A 1000 25.92 -27.30 14.59
N ASN A 1001 26.71 -28.39 14.54
CA ASN A 1001 26.30 -29.72 14.07
C ASN A 1001 25.03 -30.25 14.75
N ALA A 1002 24.82 -29.94 16.03
CA ALA A 1002 23.63 -30.39 16.76
C ALA A 1002 22.33 -29.76 16.22
N PHE A 1003 22.42 -28.64 15.49
CA PHE A 1003 21.29 -27.97 14.88
C PHE A 1003 21.07 -28.35 13.41
N ALA A 1004 22.03 -29.02 12.76
CA ALA A 1004 22.01 -29.31 11.32
C ALA A 1004 20.83 -30.19 10.86
N HIS A 1005 20.23 -31.00 11.75
CA HIS A 1005 19.08 -31.84 11.44
C HIS A 1005 17.73 -31.27 11.93
N SER A 1006 17.77 -30.17 12.69
CA SER A 1006 16.60 -29.62 13.39
C SER A 1006 16.38 -28.13 13.15
N SER A 1007 17.29 -27.49 12.42
CA SER A 1007 17.23 -26.10 11.98
C SER A 1007 17.75 -26.02 10.55
N MET A 1008 16.90 -25.53 9.66
CA MET A 1008 17.26 -25.28 8.26
C MET A 1008 18.39 -24.23 8.15
N VAL A 1009 18.36 -23.18 8.97
CA VAL A 1009 19.47 -22.20 9.01
C VAL A 1009 20.75 -22.86 9.53
N GLY A 1010 20.67 -23.72 10.55
CA GLY A 1010 21.80 -24.51 11.04
C GLY A 1010 22.41 -25.40 9.95
N PHE A 1011 21.57 -26.10 9.17
CA PHE A 1011 21.98 -26.90 8.02
C PHE A 1011 22.70 -26.06 6.95
N VAL A 1012 22.15 -24.91 6.58
CA VAL A 1012 22.74 -24.01 5.58
C VAL A 1012 24.10 -23.50 6.04
N LEU A 1013 24.23 -23.11 7.32
CA LEU A 1013 25.48 -22.59 7.88
C LEU A 1013 26.56 -23.67 8.05
N GLN A 1014 26.17 -24.92 8.31
CA GLN A 1014 27.10 -26.03 8.40
C GLN A 1014 27.76 -26.35 7.05
N ASN A 1015 27.01 -26.19 5.95
CA ASN A 1015 27.50 -26.44 4.60
C ASN A 1015 28.19 -25.19 4.05
N LYS A 1016 29.53 -25.14 4.11
CA LYS A 1016 30.32 -23.97 3.67
C LYS A 1016 30.02 -23.53 2.24
N SER A 1017 29.67 -24.46 1.34
CA SER A 1017 29.25 -24.20 -0.04
C SER A 1017 28.01 -23.30 -0.10
N LEU A 1018 27.00 -23.55 0.74
CA LEU A 1018 25.76 -22.78 0.85
C LEU A 1018 25.92 -21.52 1.70
N ALA A 1019 26.63 -21.63 2.82
CA ALA A 1019 26.77 -20.56 3.78
C ALA A 1019 27.38 -19.30 3.15
N VAL A 1020 28.44 -19.45 2.35
CA VAL A 1020 29.18 -18.29 1.81
C VAL A 1020 28.31 -17.40 0.91
N PRO A 1021 27.62 -17.89 -0.14
CA PRO A 1021 26.74 -17.05 -0.94
C PRO A 1021 25.61 -16.41 -0.13
N VAL A 1022 24.99 -17.16 0.80
CA VAL A 1022 23.87 -16.66 1.63
C VAL A 1022 24.33 -15.52 2.51
N LEU A 1023 25.43 -15.71 3.24
CA LEU A 1023 25.96 -14.71 4.16
C LEU A 1023 26.43 -13.44 3.43
N LYS A 1024 27.00 -13.57 2.22
CA LYS A 1024 27.35 -12.41 1.38
C LYS A 1024 26.13 -11.63 0.93
N ILE A 1025 25.08 -12.32 0.45
CA ILE A 1025 23.81 -11.65 0.12
C ILE A 1025 23.25 -10.94 1.36
N CYS A 1026 23.31 -11.55 2.55
CA CYS A 1026 22.85 -10.91 3.79
C CYS A 1026 23.58 -9.60 4.08
N ILE A 1027 24.92 -9.56 3.93
CA ILE A 1027 25.72 -8.34 4.14
C ILE A 1027 25.37 -7.29 3.08
N GLU A 1028 25.42 -7.66 1.80
CA GLU A 1028 25.21 -6.73 0.70
C GLU A 1028 23.79 -6.15 0.69
N ALA A 1029 22.79 -6.93 1.13
CA ALA A 1029 21.40 -6.48 1.22
C ALA A 1029 21.20 -5.28 2.15
N PHE A 1030 22.06 -5.07 3.15
CA PHE A 1030 22.02 -3.86 3.99
C PHE A 1030 22.47 -2.60 3.24
N SER A 1031 23.22 -2.74 2.15
CA SER A 1031 23.64 -1.63 1.28
C SER A 1031 22.66 -1.33 0.14
N TRP A 1032 21.74 -2.25 -0.17
CA TRP A 1032 20.77 -2.09 -1.25
C TRP A 1032 19.61 -1.20 -0.82
N THR A 1033 19.21 -0.27 -1.67
CA THR A 1033 18.13 0.70 -1.41
C THR A 1033 16.74 0.09 -1.59
N ASP A 1034 16.45 -1.06 -0.97
CA ASP A 1034 15.16 -1.78 -1.02
C ASP A 1034 14.71 -2.26 0.37
N SER A 1035 13.77 -1.54 0.96
CA SER A 1035 13.28 -1.81 2.32
C SER A 1035 12.48 -3.10 2.44
N GLU A 1036 11.75 -3.51 1.40
CA GLU A 1036 10.97 -4.74 1.42
C GLU A 1036 11.88 -5.98 1.44
N ALA A 1037 12.92 -5.96 0.60
CA ALA A 1037 13.96 -7.00 0.61
C ALA A 1037 14.68 -7.06 1.96
N MET A 1038 15.03 -5.90 2.52
CA MET A 1038 15.73 -5.79 3.80
C MET A 1038 14.90 -6.35 4.97
N SER A 1039 13.59 -6.07 5.01
CA SER A 1039 12.68 -6.64 6.03
C SER A 1039 12.74 -8.16 6.04
N LYS A 1040 12.70 -8.78 4.85
CA LYS A 1040 12.75 -10.24 4.70
C LYS A 1040 14.11 -10.81 5.11
N VAL A 1041 15.23 -10.19 4.71
CA VAL A 1041 16.59 -10.64 5.09
C VAL A 1041 16.85 -10.51 6.59
N SER A 1042 16.31 -9.47 7.22
CA SER A 1042 16.48 -9.24 8.66
C SER A 1042 15.94 -10.41 9.50
N THR A 1043 14.85 -11.06 9.05
CA THR A 1043 14.32 -12.26 9.73
C THR A 1043 15.33 -13.42 9.73
N PHE A 1044 16.04 -13.62 8.62
CA PHE A 1044 17.11 -14.62 8.52
C PHE A 1044 18.31 -14.23 9.39
N CYS A 1045 18.74 -12.97 9.34
CA CYS A 1045 19.84 -12.47 10.17
C CYS A 1045 19.56 -12.65 11.67
N GLY A 1046 18.31 -12.44 12.11
CA GLY A 1046 17.91 -12.71 13.49
C GLY A 1046 18.14 -14.17 13.93
N VAL A 1047 17.82 -15.14 13.08
CA VAL A 1047 18.09 -16.56 13.37
C VAL A 1047 19.58 -16.87 13.38
N VAL A 1048 20.37 -16.25 12.47
CA VAL A 1048 21.84 -16.36 12.46
C VAL A 1048 22.44 -15.83 13.76
N VAL A 1049 21.95 -14.69 14.27
CA VAL A 1049 22.37 -14.12 15.56
C VAL A 1049 22.01 -15.06 16.72
N LEU A 1050 20.81 -15.62 16.74
CA LEU A 1050 20.39 -16.60 17.77
C LEU A 1050 21.28 -17.85 17.78
N LEU A 1051 21.66 -18.36 16.61
CA LEU A 1051 22.58 -19.49 16.49
C LEU A 1051 24.00 -19.13 16.96
N ALA A 1052 24.50 -17.92 16.67
CA ALA A 1052 25.79 -17.44 17.16
C ALA A 1052 25.81 -17.30 18.71
N ILE A 1053 24.70 -16.90 19.32
CA ILE A 1053 24.54 -16.84 20.78
C ILE A 1053 24.53 -18.25 21.38
N SER A 1054 23.81 -19.17 20.75
CA SER A 1054 23.52 -20.51 21.29
C SER A 1054 24.64 -21.53 21.06
N THR A 1055 25.56 -21.28 20.13
CA THR A 1055 26.64 -22.20 19.76
C THR A 1055 28.02 -21.71 20.21
N ASN A 1056 28.99 -22.62 20.19
CA ASN A 1056 30.41 -22.28 20.38
C ASN A 1056 31.20 -22.20 19.06
N ASN A 1057 30.53 -21.97 17.94
CA ASN A 1057 31.19 -21.86 16.65
C ASN A 1057 31.90 -20.48 16.52
N VAL A 1058 33.23 -20.51 16.42
CA VAL A 1058 34.07 -19.30 16.38
C VAL A 1058 33.90 -18.54 15.06
N GLU A 1059 33.86 -19.24 13.91
CA GLU A 1059 33.70 -18.61 12.58
C GLU A 1059 32.36 -17.85 12.49
N LEU A 1060 31.27 -18.46 12.96
CA LEU A 1060 29.94 -17.84 12.97
C LEU A 1060 29.88 -16.63 13.91
N ARG A 1061 30.48 -16.74 15.10
CA ARG A 1061 30.55 -15.64 16.06
C ARG A 1061 31.34 -14.47 15.48
N ASP A 1062 32.49 -14.74 14.86
CA ASP A 1062 33.34 -13.72 14.23
C ASP A 1062 32.57 -12.96 13.13
N PHE A 1063 31.91 -13.70 12.23
CA PHE A 1063 31.05 -13.13 11.18
C PHE A 1063 29.94 -12.23 11.75
N VAL A 1064 29.22 -12.70 12.77
CA VAL A 1064 28.11 -11.93 13.37
C VAL A 1064 28.62 -10.66 14.06
N CYS A 1065 29.69 -10.77 14.83
CA CYS A 1065 30.26 -9.68 15.62
C CYS A 1065 31.00 -8.64 14.78
N LYS A 1066 31.56 -9.01 13.63
CA LYS A 1066 32.30 -8.12 12.74
C LYS A 1066 31.46 -7.69 11.54
N ASP A 1067 31.25 -8.61 10.60
CA ASP A 1067 30.73 -8.29 9.28
C ASP A 1067 29.25 -7.93 9.34
N LEU A 1068 28.42 -8.77 9.97
CA LEU A 1068 26.98 -8.55 10.07
C LEU A 1068 26.66 -7.32 10.94
N PHE A 1069 27.34 -7.16 12.08
CA PHE A 1069 27.15 -6.00 12.95
C PHE A 1069 27.49 -4.68 12.23
N SER A 1070 28.62 -4.65 11.52
CA SER A 1070 28.99 -3.49 10.69
C SER A 1070 27.96 -3.24 9.57
N ALA A 1071 27.51 -4.30 8.89
CA ALA A 1071 26.52 -4.18 7.81
C ALA A 1071 25.18 -3.63 8.30
N ILE A 1072 24.69 -4.07 9.47
CA ILE A 1072 23.44 -3.55 10.06
C ILE A 1072 23.57 -2.06 10.39
N ILE A 1073 24.71 -1.64 10.97
CA ILE A 1073 24.97 -0.23 11.27
C ILE A 1073 25.03 0.61 9.99
N GLN A 1074 25.70 0.11 8.94
CA GLN A 1074 25.70 0.77 7.63
C GLN A 1074 24.30 0.85 7.04
N GLY A 1075 23.50 -0.22 7.13
CA GLY A 1075 22.13 -0.25 6.64
C GLY A 1075 21.19 0.71 7.35
N LEU A 1076 21.45 1.04 8.62
CA LEU A 1076 20.74 2.09 9.36
C LEU A 1076 20.97 3.49 8.78
N THR A 1077 22.07 3.72 8.03
CA THR A 1077 22.38 5.01 7.40
C THR A 1077 21.57 5.30 6.14
N LEU A 1078 20.89 4.28 5.60
CA LEU A 1078 20.05 4.43 4.41
C LEU A 1078 18.65 4.91 4.79
N GLU A 1079 18.20 6.01 4.19
CA GLU A 1079 16.85 6.56 4.40
C GLU A 1079 15.74 5.57 4.03
N SER A 1080 15.96 4.74 3.01
CA SER A 1080 15.01 3.69 2.60
C SER A 1080 14.67 2.73 3.74
N ASN A 1081 15.62 2.51 4.66
CA ASN A 1081 15.51 1.54 5.75
C ASN A 1081 14.87 2.11 7.01
N ALA A 1082 14.44 3.38 6.99
CA ALA A 1082 13.92 4.06 8.17
C ALA A 1082 12.73 3.31 8.79
N PHE A 1083 11.82 2.75 8.00
CA PHE A 1083 10.63 1.99 8.49
C PHE A 1083 10.99 0.77 9.35
N ILE A 1084 12.13 0.12 9.07
CA ILE A 1084 12.56 -1.13 9.74
C ILE A 1084 13.69 -0.83 10.74
N SER A 1085 14.06 0.43 10.89
CA SER A 1085 15.15 0.84 11.77
C SER A 1085 15.00 0.36 13.21
N ALA A 1086 13.77 0.27 13.72
CA ALA A 1086 13.50 -0.29 15.02
C ALA A 1086 13.98 -1.75 15.13
N ASP A 1087 13.74 -2.58 14.13
CA ASP A 1087 14.13 -3.99 14.16
C ASP A 1087 15.65 -4.15 14.02
N LEU A 1088 16.27 -3.33 13.16
CA LEU A 1088 17.73 -3.27 13.02
C LEU A 1088 18.45 -2.84 14.30
N VAL A 1089 17.96 -1.81 14.99
CA VAL A 1089 18.48 -1.41 16.31
C VAL A 1089 18.27 -2.54 17.34
N GLY A 1090 17.18 -3.30 17.21
CA GLY A 1090 16.95 -4.53 17.98
C GLY A 1090 18.07 -5.54 17.79
N LEU A 1091 18.40 -5.88 16.54
CA LEU A 1091 19.50 -6.79 16.20
C LEU A 1091 20.86 -6.26 16.71
N CYS A 1092 21.16 -4.97 16.56
CA CYS A 1092 22.37 -4.37 17.13
C CYS A 1092 22.44 -4.57 18.65
N ARG A 1093 21.33 -4.35 19.36
CA ARG A 1093 21.25 -4.58 20.81
C ARG A 1093 21.49 -6.04 21.15
N GLU A 1094 20.90 -6.98 20.40
CA GLU A 1094 21.06 -8.41 20.64
C GLU A 1094 22.52 -8.86 20.49
N ILE A 1095 23.18 -8.44 19.40
CA ILE A 1095 24.60 -8.72 19.17
C ILE A 1095 25.46 -8.13 20.29
N PHE A 1096 25.24 -6.85 20.63
CA PHE A 1096 26.06 -6.20 21.65
C PHE A 1096 25.86 -6.81 23.05
N VAL A 1097 24.62 -7.03 23.48
CA VAL A 1097 24.35 -7.52 24.85
C VAL A 1097 24.83 -8.96 25.05
N TYR A 1098 24.63 -9.84 24.06
CA TYR A 1098 24.90 -11.27 24.25
C TYR A 1098 26.26 -11.75 23.72
N LEU A 1099 26.92 -11.00 22.82
CA LEU A 1099 28.18 -11.44 22.21
C LEU A 1099 29.39 -10.57 22.54
N SER A 1100 29.22 -9.31 23.00
CA SER A 1100 30.35 -8.39 23.26
C SER A 1100 31.29 -8.80 24.40
N SER A 1101 30.88 -9.74 25.26
CA SER A 1101 31.72 -10.34 26.29
C SER A 1101 32.59 -11.47 25.75
N ARG A 1102 32.14 -12.14 24.68
CA ARG A 1102 32.82 -13.27 24.03
C ARG A 1102 33.70 -12.84 22.87
N ASP A 1103 33.39 -11.69 22.27
CA ASP A 1103 34.13 -11.11 21.16
C ASP A 1103 34.27 -9.58 21.35
N PRO A 1104 35.48 -9.01 21.30
CA PRO A 1104 35.68 -7.57 21.48
C PRO A 1104 35.23 -6.73 20.26
N SER A 1105 34.98 -7.35 19.10
CA SER A 1105 34.71 -6.65 17.84
C SER A 1105 33.53 -5.69 17.89
N PRO A 1106 32.36 -6.02 18.49
CA PRO A 1106 31.24 -5.08 18.57
C PRO A 1106 31.59 -3.81 19.34
N ARG A 1107 32.43 -3.91 20.38
CA ARG A 1107 32.93 -2.75 21.14
C ARG A 1107 33.86 -1.90 20.28
N GLN A 1108 34.78 -2.54 19.56
CA GLN A 1108 35.72 -1.86 18.66
C GLN A 1108 34.98 -1.14 17.51
N ILE A 1109 33.97 -1.77 16.92
CA ILE A 1109 33.17 -1.18 15.85
C ILE A 1109 32.42 0.06 16.36
N LEU A 1110 31.76 -0.01 17.52
CA LEU A 1110 31.07 1.17 18.07
C LEU A 1110 32.06 2.30 18.41
N LEU A 1111 33.23 1.99 18.97
CA LEU A 1111 34.28 2.99 19.23
C LEU A 1111 34.89 3.57 17.94
N SER A 1112 34.82 2.85 16.82
CA SER A 1112 35.29 3.33 15.51
C SER A 1112 34.31 4.29 14.82
N LEU A 1113 33.08 4.40 15.32
CA LEU A 1113 32.09 5.30 14.74
C LEU A 1113 32.44 6.77 15.02
N PRO A 1114 32.20 7.67 14.04
CA PRO A 1114 32.53 9.07 14.19
C PRO A 1114 31.73 9.70 15.34
N CYS A 1115 32.36 10.58 16.13
CA CYS A 1115 31.71 11.32 17.22
C CYS A 1115 31.35 10.53 18.50
N ILE A 1116 31.71 9.25 18.65
CA ILE A 1116 31.67 8.58 19.98
C ILE A 1116 32.98 8.86 20.72
N THR A 1117 32.91 9.45 21.91
CA THR A 1117 34.07 9.50 22.81
C THR A 1117 34.12 8.25 23.70
N GLN A 1118 35.32 7.96 24.25
CA GLN A 1118 35.49 6.87 25.22
C GLN A 1118 34.58 7.06 26.45
N GLN A 1119 34.30 8.30 26.85
CA GLN A 1119 33.43 8.61 27.99
C GLN A 1119 31.96 8.33 27.69
N ASP A 1120 31.48 8.69 26.49
CA ASP A 1120 30.11 8.42 26.06
C ASP A 1120 29.83 6.91 25.98
N PHE A 1121 30.82 6.15 25.51
CA PHE A 1121 30.73 4.69 25.44
C PHE A 1121 30.69 4.05 26.84
N LEU A 1122 31.51 4.53 27.78
CA LEU A 1122 31.47 4.06 29.18
C LEU A 1122 30.13 4.37 29.86
N ALA A 1123 29.58 5.56 29.63
CA ALA A 1123 28.26 5.94 30.15
C ALA A 1123 27.15 5.05 29.57
N PHE A 1124 27.26 4.67 28.29
CA PHE A 1124 26.35 3.73 27.65
C PHE A 1124 26.43 2.32 28.26
N GLU A 1125 27.64 1.78 28.47
CA GLU A 1125 27.82 0.47 29.12
C GLU A 1125 27.27 0.48 30.55
N GLU A 1126 27.51 1.56 31.30
CA GLU A 1126 26.97 1.73 32.64
C GLU A 1126 25.43 1.77 32.62
N ALA A 1127 24.82 2.53 31.71
CA ALA A 1127 23.37 2.59 31.55
C ALA A 1127 22.76 1.22 31.17
N LEU A 1128 23.39 0.47 30.26
CA LEU A 1128 22.95 -0.88 29.92
C LEU A 1128 23.05 -1.86 31.09
N SER A 1129 24.07 -1.72 31.94
CA SER A 1129 24.24 -2.60 33.12
C SER A 1129 23.18 -2.38 34.19
N LYS A 1130 22.66 -1.14 34.31
CA LYS A 1130 21.62 -0.75 35.29
C LYS A 1130 20.22 -1.17 34.88
N THR A 1131 20.01 -1.43 33.60
CA THR A 1131 18.68 -1.64 33.02
C THR A 1131 18.51 -3.06 32.50
N ARG A 1132 17.48 -3.78 32.98
CA ARG A 1132 17.14 -5.14 32.49
C ARG A 1132 16.02 -5.16 31.45
N SER A 1133 15.35 -4.02 31.20
CA SER A 1133 14.28 -3.90 30.22
C SER A 1133 14.81 -3.90 28.78
N PRO A 1134 14.42 -4.85 27.92
CA PRO A 1134 14.86 -4.88 26.52
C PRO A 1134 14.47 -3.62 25.74
N LYS A 1135 13.33 -3.01 26.07
CA LYS A 1135 12.85 -1.77 25.44
C LYS A 1135 13.76 -0.59 25.76
N GLU A 1136 14.19 -0.47 27.01
CA GLU A 1136 15.08 0.62 27.45
C GLU A 1136 16.51 0.40 26.94
N GLN A 1137 17.01 -0.85 26.94
CA GLN A 1137 18.31 -1.16 26.34
C GLN A 1137 18.35 -0.84 24.83
N LYS A 1138 17.26 -1.14 24.11
CA LYS A 1138 17.08 -0.74 22.71
C LYS A 1138 17.09 0.78 22.54
N GLN A 1139 16.48 1.52 23.46
CA GLN A 1139 16.48 2.98 23.46
C GLN A 1139 17.88 3.56 23.73
N HIS A 1140 18.65 2.98 24.65
CA HIS A 1140 20.04 3.36 24.88
C HIS A 1140 20.90 3.10 23.64
N MET A 1141 20.75 1.92 23.00
CA MET A 1141 21.46 1.59 21.75
C MET A 1141 21.11 2.58 20.64
N LYS A 1142 19.81 2.91 20.49
CA LYS A 1142 19.36 3.94 19.54
C LYS A 1142 20.03 5.28 19.80
N SER A 1143 20.07 5.70 21.07
CA SER A 1143 20.62 7.01 21.46
C SER A 1143 22.12 7.10 21.17
N LEU A 1144 22.87 6.03 21.45
CA LEU A 1144 24.29 5.95 21.12
C LEU A 1144 24.51 6.02 19.60
N LEU A 1145 23.77 5.24 18.81
CA LEU A 1145 23.93 5.22 17.35
C LEU A 1145 23.59 6.58 16.70
N ILE A 1146 22.58 7.28 17.21
CA ILE A 1146 22.25 8.65 16.75
C ILE A 1146 23.42 9.61 17.01
N MET A 1147 24.07 9.51 18.17
CA MET A 1147 25.26 10.29 18.50
C MET A 1147 26.45 9.94 17.58
N ALA A 1148 26.60 8.65 17.26
CA ALA A 1148 27.76 8.05 16.58
C ALA A 1148 27.90 8.31 15.07
N THR A 1149 26.99 9.02 14.44
CA THR A 1149 27.02 9.19 12.98
C THR A 1149 26.64 10.60 12.53
N GLY A 1150 26.45 11.51 13.49
CA GLY A 1150 26.07 12.89 13.23
C GLY A 1150 24.82 13.00 12.35
N ASN A 1151 24.92 13.76 11.26
CA ASN A 1151 23.78 14.04 10.38
C ASN A 1151 23.26 12.82 9.59
N LYS A 1152 24.03 11.73 9.44
CA LYS A 1152 23.65 10.58 8.58
C LYS A 1152 22.62 9.63 9.20
N LEU A 1153 22.56 9.49 10.54
CA LEU A 1153 21.48 8.77 11.23
C LEU A 1153 20.41 9.68 11.85
N LYS A 1154 20.39 10.99 11.53
CA LYS A 1154 19.30 11.88 11.96
C LYS A 1154 17.91 11.41 11.46
N ALA A 1155 17.86 10.68 10.34
CA ALA A 1155 16.65 10.01 9.86
C ALA A 1155 16.04 9.00 10.87
N LEU A 1156 16.82 8.47 11.82
CA LEU A 1156 16.33 7.63 12.93
C LEU A 1156 15.60 8.43 14.03
N ALA A 1157 15.89 9.72 14.14
CA ALA A 1157 15.30 10.63 15.12
C ALA A 1157 14.00 11.28 14.60
N THR A 1158 13.90 11.51 13.29
CA THR A 1158 12.79 12.27 12.65
C THR A 1158 11.57 11.44 12.25
N GLN A 1159 11.46 10.17 12.64
CA GLN A 1159 10.25 9.37 12.37
C GLN A 1159 9.08 9.67 13.32
N LYS A 1160 8.65 10.92 13.38
CA LYS A 1160 7.20 11.18 13.33
C LYS A 1160 6.93 11.45 11.87
N GLY A 1161 5.95 10.77 11.29
CA GLY A 1161 5.56 11.01 9.91
C GLY A 1161 5.57 12.51 9.67
N VAL A 1162 6.18 12.94 8.56
CA VAL A 1162 5.93 14.27 8.05
C VAL A 1162 4.41 14.32 7.92
N ASN A 1163 3.74 14.85 8.96
CA ASN A 1163 2.44 15.44 8.82
C ASN A 1163 2.76 16.58 7.88
N VAL A 1164 2.64 16.29 6.59
CA VAL A 1164 2.66 17.27 5.53
C VAL A 1164 1.69 18.33 6.01
N ILE A 1165 2.19 19.49 6.42
CA ILE A 1165 1.32 20.66 6.47
C ILE A 1165 0.74 20.73 5.07
N THR A 1166 -0.56 20.58 5.00
CA THR A 1166 -1.41 20.66 3.82
C THR A 1166 -1.51 22.11 3.33
N ASN A 1167 -0.38 22.80 3.20
CA ASN A 1167 -0.25 23.98 2.36
C ASN A 1167 0.32 23.62 0.97
N VAL A 1168 0.73 22.36 0.80
CA VAL A 1168 0.92 21.71 -0.50
C VAL A 1168 0.25 20.33 -0.45
N THR A 1169 -1.08 20.30 -0.33
CA THR A 1169 -1.81 19.18 -0.95
C THR A 1169 -1.53 19.22 -2.44
N THR A 1170 -1.19 18.08 -3.02
CA THR A 1170 -1.08 17.85 -4.47
C THR A 1170 -2.46 17.91 -5.14
N ARG A 1171 -3.19 19.02 -4.97
CA ARG A 1171 -4.08 19.56 -5.99
C ARG A 1171 -3.38 20.81 -6.48
N PHE A 1172 -2.85 20.74 -7.70
CA PHE A 1172 -2.43 21.94 -8.41
C PHE A 1172 -3.59 22.94 -8.34
N ARG A 1173 -3.41 24.07 -7.65
CA ARG A 1173 -4.21 25.26 -7.94
C ARG A 1173 -3.91 25.56 -9.41
N ASN A 1174 -4.83 25.21 -10.31
CA ASN A 1174 -4.75 25.60 -11.71
C ASN A 1174 -4.73 27.13 -11.77
N LEU A 1175 -3.53 27.70 -11.88
CA LEU A 1175 -3.30 29.13 -12.09
C LEU A 1175 -3.25 29.49 -13.58
N ASP A 1176 -3.48 28.53 -14.47
CA ASP A 1176 -3.52 28.75 -15.92
C ASP A 1176 -4.95 28.77 -16.46
N THR A 1177 -5.68 29.84 -16.17
CA THR A 1177 -6.65 30.39 -17.11
C THR A 1177 -6.40 31.87 -17.27
N ALA A 1178 -5.72 32.23 -18.36
CA ALA A 1178 -5.66 33.61 -18.83
C ALA A 1178 -7.10 34.18 -18.88
N PRO A 1179 -7.32 35.44 -18.48
CA PRO A 1179 -8.66 36.01 -18.44
C PRO A 1179 -9.16 36.16 -19.89
N GLN A 1180 -10.04 35.25 -20.31
CA GLN A 1180 -10.92 35.54 -21.44
C GLN A 1180 -11.95 36.56 -20.96
N SER A 1181 -11.93 37.72 -21.61
CA SER A 1181 -12.89 38.79 -21.43
C SER A 1181 -14.31 38.31 -21.79
N SER A 1182 -15.10 37.93 -20.79
CA SER A 1182 -16.56 37.95 -20.90
C SER A 1182 -17.07 39.09 -20.02
N HIS A 1183 -17.50 40.16 -20.67
CA HIS A 1183 -18.35 41.17 -20.09
C HIS A 1183 -19.64 40.53 -19.56
N ASP A 1184 -20.13 41.10 -18.46
CA ASP A 1184 -21.46 40.93 -17.85
C ASP A 1184 -21.67 39.71 -16.93
N ASP A 1185 -21.29 39.88 -15.65
CA ASP A 1185 -22.14 39.54 -14.50
C ASP A 1185 -21.64 40.28 -13.23
N GLU A 1186 -22.47 41.19 -12.70
CA GLU A 1186 -22.23 41.94 -11.46
C GLU A 1186 -22.39 41.02 -10.23
N GLY A 1187 -21.38 40.20 -9.95
CA GLY A 1187 -21.20 39.49 -8.68
C GLY A 1187 -20.14 40.18 -7.83
N SER A 1188 -20.47 40.52 -6.58
CA SER A 1188 -19.55 41.13 -5.61
C SER A 1188 -18.27 40.30 -5.44
N ILE A 1189 -17.15 40.78 -5.98
CA ILE A 1189 -15.83 40.18 -5.80
C ILE A 1189 -15.45 40.25 -4.31
N GLY A 1190 -15.31 39.10 -3.68
CA GLY A 1190 -15.04 38.96 -2.24
C GLY A 1190 -13.69 39.56 -1.83
N LEU A 1191 -13.64 40.11 -0.61
CA LEU A 1191 -12.47 40.83 -0.07
C LEU A 1191 -11.22 39.93 0.07
N ALA A 1192 -11.41 38.60 0.13
CA ALA A 1192 -10.32 37.62 0.17
C ALA A 1192 -9.76 37.23 -1.22
N ALA A 1193 -10.47 37.53 -2.31
CA ALA A 1193 -10.05 37.16 -3.67
C ALA A 1193 -9.03 38.15 -4.29
N ILE A 1194 -8.66 39.22 -3.57
CA ILE A 1194 -7.78 40.31 -4.05
C ILE A 1194 -6.66 40.63 -3.03
N THR A 1195 -6.42 39.75 -2.04
CA THR A 1195 -5.21 39.77 -1.18
C THR A 1195 -4.34 38.59 -1.53
#